data_AF-C5C387-F1
#
_entry.id   AF-C5C387-F1
#
_cell.length_a   1.000
_cell.length_b   1.000
_cell.length_c   1.000
_cell.angle_alpha   90.00
_cell.angle_beta   90.00
_cell.angle_gamma   90.00
#
_symmetry.space_group_name_H-M   'P 1'
#
loop_
_entity.id
_entity.type
_entity.pdbx_description
1 polymer ?
#
loop_
_entity_poly.entity_id
_entity_poly.type
_entity_poly.pdbx_seq_one_letter_code
_entity_poly.pdbx_strand_id
1 'polypeptide(L)'
;MAVARSAVAVLSTLAVAALGLTLAVTPAAAGGGGSGGGSGGGSGGGGPSLRVATFNASLNRAAAGELVADLSTPDDAQAATIAEILQRNRPDVVLLNEFDYVPDHVAVDLFRDNYLEVSQGGAEPIEYPYAYVAPSNTGIPSGFDLNNDGTVGGGDDALGFGLFEGQYGMVVLSRYPIVERDVRTFQTFLWKDMPGALLPDDPATPEPADWFTPEELDVVRLSSKSHWDVPVRVGRDTVHVLASHPTPPTFDGPEDRNGLRNHDEIRFWADYVTPGRASRYIVDDDGERGGLSRNASFVVVGDQNADPLDGDSVDAAIDQLLDHRWITDPLPTSDGAVEAASLQGGANTAHAGDPAYDTADFADTAPGNLRADYVLPSRDLRVRDAGVFWPVAADPLSRLTGVFPFPSSDHRLVWVDLGDPVLGEPLAQAHAHNDYEHDRPLYDALEHGFTSVEADVWLVDGELLVAHDAVDLDPERTLESLYLDPLDELVRGRHDSVYPRWDGTFQLLIDIKTEAESTYAAIEAALGEHRDLFARYSRGRVHDGPVRAVISGNRPLETMAAADRRYGFYDGRSGDLGSGLPASLMPLVSDNWANLFTWQGVGEMPAGERDALHAYVAQAHDAGYRVRFWNTPDAAGPARDAVWAELRDAGVDHINTDDLAGLEAFLDDDDA
;
A
#
# COMPACT_ATOMS: atom_id res chain seq x y z
N MET A 1 42.15 4.93 -37.71
CA MET A 1 41.55 6.27 -37.74
C MET A 1 40.58 6.31 -36.58
N ALA A 2 41.06 6.86 -35.46
CA ALA A 2 40.35 6.95 -34.20
C ALA A 2 39.34 8.09 -34.26
N VAL A 3 38.14 7.85 -33.72
CA VAL A 3 37.21 8.91 -33.33
C VAL A 3 37.01 8.72 -31.83
N ALA A 4 37.66 9.59 -31.07
CA ALA A 4 37.53 9.68 -29.63
C ALA A 4 36.15 10.25 -29.28
N ARG A 5 35.41 9.56 -28.41
CA ARG A 5 34.28 10.15 -27.66
C ARG A 5 34.84 10.59 -26.32
N SER A 6 34.80 11.91 -26.09
CA SER A 6 35.20 12.51 -24.83
C SER A 6 34.08 12.33 -23.81
N ALA A 7 34.40 11.72 -22.68
CA ALA A 7 33.60 11.76 -21.46
C ALA A 7 33.55 13.21 -20.94
N VAL A 8 32.36 13.71 -20.66
CA VAL A 8 32.14 15.00 -20.00
C VAL A 8 31.79 14.70 -18.55
N ALA A 9 32.75 14.94 -17.65
CA ALA A 9 32.48 15.04 -16.22
C ALA A 9 31.69 16.33 -15.99
N VAL A 10 30.45 16.22 -15.51
CA VAL A 10 29.64 17.36 -15.07
C VAL A 10 29.87 17.56 -13.57
N LEU A 11 30.80 18.46 -13.26
CA LEU A 11 30.92 19.09 -11.94
C LEU A 11 29.96 20.28 -11.90
N SER A 12 28.88 20.16 -11.15
CA SER A 12 27.90 21.23 -10.93
C SER A 12 28.37 22.19 -9.84
N THR A 13 29.13 23.22 -10.21
CA THR A 13 29.42 24.37 -9.32
C THR A 13 28.28 25.40 -9.36
N LEU A 14 27.71 25.70 -8.19
CA LEU A 14 26.74 26.78 -7.94
C LEU A 14 27.28 28.18 -8.33
N ALA A 15 26.40 29.01 -8.89
CA ALA A 15 26.54 30.47 -8.87
C ALA A 15 25.19 31.14 -8.58
N VAL A 16 25.11 31.79 -7.42
CA VAL A 16 24.00 32.62 -6.94
C VAL A 16 23.92 33.92 -7.75
N ALA A 17 22.72 34.28 -8.21
CA ALA A 17 22.39 35.65 -8.58
C ALA A 17 20.92 35.99 -8.23
N ALA A 18 20.75 36.75 -7.17
CA ALA A 18 19.49 37.34 -6.75
C ALA A 18 19.08 38.51 -7.66
N LEU A 19 17.82 38.56 -8.06
CA LEU A 19 17.14 39.81 -8.43
C LEU A 19 15.65 39.71 -8.12
N GLY A 20 15.23 40.46 -7.11
CA GLY A 20 13.84 40.61 -6.72
C GLY A 20 13.06 41.49 -7.69
N LEU A 21 11.78 41.17 -7.85
CA LEU A 21 10.76 42.14 -8.19
C LEU A 21 9.47 41.81 -7.43
N THR A 22 9.15 42.68 -6.48
CA THR A 22 7.89 42.72 -5.75
C THR A 22 6.75 43.17 -6.67
N LEU A 23 5.67 42.39 -6.76
CA LEU A 23 4.35 42.90 -7.13
C LEU A 23 3.31 42.30 -6.18
N ALA A 24 2.77 43.18 -5.34
CA ALA A 24 1.71 42.89 -4.39
C ALA A 24 0.36 42.85 -5.09
N VAL A 25 -0.39 41.77 -4.89
CA VAL A 25 -1.86 41.77 -5.00
C VAL A 25 -2.42 40.86 -3.91
N THR A 26 -3.32 41.40 -3.10
CA THR A 26 -4.14 40.70 -2.09
C THR A 26 -5.61 41.09 -2.33
N PRO A 27 -6.61 40.37 -1.77
CA PRO A 27 -7.12 39.11 -2.30
C PRO A 27 -8.65 39.19 -2.52
N ALA A 28 -9.27 38.16 -3.09
CA ALA A 28 -10.70 37.92 -2.92
C ALA A 28 -10.93 36.44 -2.58
N ALA A 29 -11.55 36.22 -1.43
CA ALA A 29 -11.83 34.94 -0.82
C ALA A 29 -13.01 34.20 -1.49
N ALA A 30 -12.93 32.88 -1.52
CA ALA A 30 -14.08 31.99 -1.40
C ALA A 30 -13.59 30.71 -0.72
N GLY A 31 -14.18 30.40 0.44
CA GLY A 31 -13.80 29.29 1.30
C GLY A 31 -14.52 27.99 0.94
N GLY A 32 -13.98 26.91 1.52
CA GLY A 32 -14.53 25.57 1.52
C GLY A 32 -13.50 24.62 2.11
N GLY A 33 -13.37 24.66 3.45
CA GLY A 33 -12.51 23.73 4.19
C GLY A 33 -13.23 22.42 4.48
N GLY A 34 -12.51 21.32 4.36
CA GLY A 34 -12.85 20.01 4.91
C GLY A 34 -11.67 19.51 5.74
N SER A 35 -11.71 19.76 7.04
CA SER A 35 -10.74 19.30 8.03
C SER A 35 -11.26 18.01 8.65
N GLY A 36 -10.62 16.87 8.37
CA GLY A 36 -10.81 15.61 9.09
C GLY A 36 -9.86 15.52 10.28
N GLY A 37 -10.18 16.18 11.38
CA GLY A 37 -9.53 15.97 12.68
C GLY A 37 -10.33 14.95 13.49
N GLY A 38 -9.74 13.80 13.79
CA GLY A 38 -10.34 12.76 14.62
C GLY A 38 -9.37 12.25 15.67
N SER A 39 -9.47 12.78 16.90
CA SER A 39 -8.95 12.12 18.11
C SER A 39 -10.14 11.75 18.98
N GLY A 40 -10.32 10.47 19.29
CA GLY A 40 -11.31 10.00 20.25
C GLY A 40 -11.34 8.48 20.35
N GLY A 41 -10.69 7.94 21.37
CA GLY A 41 -10.62 6.50 21.61
C GLY A 41 -11.98 5.86 21.86
N GLY A 42 -12.37 4.99 20.94
CA GLY A 42 -13.30 3.88 21.18
C GLY A 42 -12.50 2.59 21.28
N SER A 43 -12.65 1.87 22.38
CA SER A 43 -12.08 0.53 22.56
C SER A 43 -12.84 -0.48 21.72
N GLY A 44 -12.64 -0.45 20.39
CA GLY A 44 -13.00 -1.53 19.48
C GLY A 44 -11.93 -2.61 19.52
N GLY A 45 -12.34 -3.88 19.53
CA GLY A 45 -11.47 -5.05 19.76
C GLY A 45 -10.49 -5.41 18.63
N GLY A 46 -9.93 -4.43 17.90
CA GLY A 46 -8.88 -4.65 16.91
C GLY A 46 -7.49 -4.67 17.56
N GLY A 47 -6.60 -5.58 17.10
CA GLY A 47 -5.19 -5.53 17.50
C GLY A 47 -4.54 -4.20 17.11
N PRO A 48 -3.43 -3.79 17.77
CA PRO A 48 -2.77 -2.51 17.47
C PRO A 48 -2.40 -2.43 15.98
N SER A 49 -2.77 -1.32 15.35
CA SER A 49 -2.27 -0.96 14.02
C SER A 49 -0.80 -0.53 14.11
N LEU A 50 -0.02 -0.86 13.10
CA LEU A 50 1.38 -0.50 12.99
C LEU A 50 1.60 0.17 11.62
N ARG A 51 1.96 1.45 11.60
CA ARG A 51 2.40 2.12 10.37
C ARG A 51 3.91 2.00 10.22
N VAL A 52 4.37 1.32 9.17
CA VAL A 52 5.80 1.23 8.82
C VAL A 52 6.06 2.06 7.57
N ALA A 53 7.15 2.82 7.56
CA ALA A 53 7.52 3.65 6.43
C ALA A 53 9.01 3.57 6.09
N THR A 54 9.34 3.95 4.87
CA THR A 54 10.70 4.29 4.46
C THR A 54 10.70 5.67 3.79
N PHE A 55 11.79 6.41 3.95
CA PHE A 55 11.99 7.68 3.27
C PHE A 55 13.48 7.92 3.05
N ASN A 56 13.95 7.85 1.81
CA ASN A 56 15.24 8.44 1.47
C ASN A 56 15.13 9.96 1.66
N ALA A 57 15.83 10.48 2.66
CA ALA A 57 15.66 11.84 3.15
C ALA A 57 16.64 12.82 2.49
N SER A 58 17.62 12.32 1.74
CA SER A 58 18.71 13.12 1.16
C SER A 58 19.35 14.10 2.18
N LEU A 59 19.42 13.68 3.45
CA LEU A 59 20.07 14.39 4.55
C LEU A 59 21.55 14.00 4.67
N ASN A 60 22.18 13.75 3.53
CA ASN A 60 23.61 13.59 3.39
C ASN A 60 24.24 14.96 3.06
N ARG A 61 25.53 15.11 3.34
CA ARG A 61 26.26 16.35 3.06
C ARG A 61 27.54 16.11 2.28
N ALA A 62 28.17 17.19 1.81
CA ALA A 62 29.37 17.12 0.99
C ALA A 62 30.62 16.84 1.85
N ALA A 63 30.60 17.19 3.13
CA ALA A 63 31.70 16.94 4.06
C ALA A 63 31.23 16.43 5.43
N ALA A 64 32.09 15.64 6.07
CA ALA A 64 31.86 15.11 7.40
C ALA A 64 31.57 16.22 8.42
N GLY A 65 30.49 16.05 9.18
CA GLY A 65 30.07 16.97 10.25
C GLY A 65 29.19 18.14 9.80
N GLU A 66 28.98 18.34 8.49
CA GLU A 66 28.02 19.34 8.00
C GLU A 66 26.60 19.02 8.43
N LEU A 67 26.19 17.75 8.41
CA LEU A 67 24.84 17.35 8.86
C LEU A 67 24.61 17.76 10.32
N VAL A 68 25.59 17.52 11.20
CA VAL A 68 25.52 17.94 12.60
C VAL A 68 25.42 19.45 12.72
N ALA A 69 26.16 20.21 11.90
CA ALA A 69 26.10 21.66 11.91
C ALA A 69 24.70 22.16 11.51
N ASP A 70 24.13 21.62 10.45
CA ASP A 70 22.80 21.99 9.95
C ASP A 70 21.70 21.63 10.95
N LEU A 71 21.75 20.41 11.52
CA LEU A 71 20.76 19.95 12.49
C LEU A 71 20.91 20.58 13.88
N SER A 72 22.01 21.27 14.16
CA SER A 72 22.26 21.88 15.48
C SER A 72 21.42 23.13 15.76
N THR A 73 20.81 23.71 14.72
CA THR A 73 19.82 24.78 14.84
C THR A 73 18.51 24.32 14.21
N PRO A 74 17.36 24.97 14.45
CA PRO A 74 16.10 24.62 13.81
C PRO A 74 15.91 25.31 12.44
N ASP A 75 17.00 25.82 11.82
CA ASP A 75 16.92 26.72 10.65
C ASP A 75 17.12 26.02 9.30
N ASP A 76 17.60 24.76 9.29
CA ASP A 76 17.70 23.98 8.04
C ASP A 76 16.31 23.70 7.44
N ALA A 77 16.06 24.24 6.25
CA ALA A 77 14.77 24.17 5.59
C ALA A 77 14.44 22.77 5.05
N GLN A 78 15.44 21.99 4.65
CA GLN A 78 15.25 20.63 4.14
C GLN A 78 14.82 19.72 5.29
N ALA A 79 15.55 19.76 6.41
CA ALA A 79 15.23 19.02 7.63
C ALA A 79 13.84 19.39 8.18
N ALA A 80 13.46 20.67 8.17
CA ALA A 80 12.11 21.10 8.56
C ALA A 80 11.01 20.54 7.64
N THR A 81 11.27 20.50 6.33
CA THR A 81 10.34 19.93 5.34
C THR A 81 10.16 18.42 5.55
N ILE A 82 11.26 17.69 5.73
CA ILE A 82 11.26 16.23 6.00
C ILE A 82 10.54 15.93 7.31
N ALA A 83 10.81 16.71 8.37
CA ALA A 83 10.12 16.57 9.64
C ALA A 83 8.62 16.85 9.52
N GLU A 84 8.20 17.85 8.72
CA GLU A 84 6.78 18.10 8.46
C GLU A 84 6.11 16.89 7.78
N ILE A 85 6.77 16.28 6.78
CA ILE A 85 6.28 15.08 6.10
C ILE A 85 6.08 13.95 7.12
N LEU A 86 7.06 13.69 7.99
CA LEU A 86 6.95 12.65 9.03
C LEU A 86 5.85 12.97 10.06
N GLN A 87 5.69 14.23 10.46
CA GLN A 87 4.66 14.67 11.40
C GLN A 87 3.23 14.52 10.88
N ARG A 88 3.05 14.63 9.55
CA ARG A 88 1.76 14.44 8.87
C ARG A 88 1.45 12.97 8.62
N ASN A 89 2.43 12.19 8.18
CA ASN A 89 2.25 10.76 7.87
C ASN A 89 2.26 9.86 9.11
N ARG A 90 2.85 10.34 10.21
CA ARG A 90 2.87 9.72 11.54
C ARG A 90 3.32 8.25 11.60
N PRO A 91 4.37 7.81 10.88
CA PRO A 91 4.79 6.41 10.94
C PRO A 91 5.21 6.02 12.36
N ASP A 92 4.87 4.81 12.77
CA ASP A 92 5.27 4.29 14.08
C ASP A 92 6.71 3.76 14.05
N VAL A 93 7.12 3.24 12.88
CA VAL A 93 8.48 2.84 12.57
C VAL A 93 8.84 3.43 11.22
N VAL A 94 9.99 4.11 11.12
CA VAL A 94 10.47 4.66 9.85
C VAL A 94 11.96 4.41 9.67
N LEU A 95 12.34 3.94 8.50
CA LEU A 95 13.72 3.97 8.02
C LEU A 95 13.94 5.28 7.26
N LEU A 96 14.97 6.05 7.64
CA LEU A 96 15.47 7.15 6.83
C LEU A 96 16.76 6.72 6.15
N ASN A 97 16.77 6.73 4.82
CA ASN A 97 17.99 6.56 4.02
C ASN A 97 18.66 7.92 3.77
N GLU A 98 19.92 7.88 3.38
CA GLU A 98 20.77 9.05 3.17
C GLU A 98 20.82 10.01 4.36
N PHE A 99 20.96 9.46 5.55
CA PHE A 99 21.19 10.21 6.77
C PHE A 99 22.62 9.94 7.24
N ASP A 100 23.53 10.92 7.08
CA ASP A 100 24.95 10.70 7.39
C ASP A 100 25.15 10.11 8.79
N TYR A 101 25.88 9.00 8.85
CA TYR A 101 26.17 8.31 10.09
C TYR A 101 27.09 9.17 10.96
N VAL A 102 26.63 9.41 12.19
CA VAL A 102 27.41 10.04 13.24
C VAL A 102 27.37 9.15 14.48
N PRO A 103 28.52 8.79 15.07
CA PRO A 103 28.56 7.99 16.29
C PRO A 103 27.74 8.59 17.44
N ASP A 104 27.37 7.74 18.39
CA ASP A 104 26.70 8.13 19.64
C ASP A 104 25.37 8.89 19.43
N HIS A 105 24.68 8.64 18.31
CA HIS A 105 23.34 9.16 17.99
C HIS A 105 23.27 10.69 17.83
N VAL A 106 24.41 11.40 17.76
CA VAL A 106 24.46 12.87 17.80
C VAL A 106 23.57 13.52 16.75
N ALA A 107 23.65 13.10 15.49
CA ALA A 107 22.85 13.70 14.41
C ALA A 107 21.35 13.39 14.54
N VAL A 108 20.99 12.14 14.86
CA VAL A 108 19.57 11.77 15.01
C VAL A 108 18.92 12.44 16.22
N ASP A 109 19.64 12.60 17.34
CA ASP A 109 19.11 13.31 18.50
C ASP A 109 18.90 14.80 18.20
N LEU A 110 19.81 15.44 17.45
CA LEU A 110 19.60 16.82 16.98
C LEU A 110 18.38 16.93 16.03
N PHE A 111 18.21 15.98 15.12
CA PHE A 111 17.04 15.96 14.24
C PHE A 111 15.74 15.81 15.03
N ARG A 112 15.72 14.93 16.03
CA ARG A 112 14.57 14.75 16.92
C ARG A 112 14.26 16.02 17.71
N ASP A 113 15.24 16.55 18.43
CA ASP A 113 15.09 17.68 19.35
C ASP A 113 14.68 18.97 18.62
N ASN A 114 15.29 19.26 17.47
CA ASN A 114 15.10 20.54 16.78
C ASN A 114 13.99 20.51 15.71
N TYR A 115 13.61 19.33 15.21
CA TYR A 115 12.70 19.22 14.07
C TYR A 115 11.51 18.30 14.30
N LEU A 116 11.70 17.05 14.71
CA LEU A 116 10.59 16.09 14.85
C LEU A 116 9.71 16.40 16.07
N GLU A 117 10.32 16.75 17.19
CA GLU A 117 9.65 17.06 18.46
C GLU A 117 9.17 18.54 18.52
N VAL A 118 9.28 19.26 17.41
CA VAL A 118 8.84 20.66 17.23
C VAL A 118 7.88 20.76 16.04
N SER A 119 6.72 21.41 16.23
CA SER A 119 5.71 21.51 15.16
C SER A 119 6.26 22.21 13.91
N GLN A 120 6.14 21.55 12.76
CA GLN A 120 6.48 22.09 11.44
C GLN A 120 5.21 22.35 10.65
N GLY A 121 5.07 23.53 10.03
CA GLY A 121 3.93 23.85 9.15
C GLY A 121 2.53 23.65 9.78
N GLY A 122 2.43 23.71 11.11
CA GLY A 122 1.19 23.47 11.87
C GLY A 122 0.84 21.98 12.07
N ALA A 123 1.71 21.05 11.68
CA ALA A 123 1.55 19.62 11.98
C ALA A 123 1.93 19.35 13.45
N GLU A 124 1.27 18.36 14.06
CA GLU A 124 1.56 17.97 15.44
C GLU A 124 2.96 17.32 15.53
N PRO A 125 3.78 17.69 16.52
CA PRO A 125 5.07 17.04 16.76
C PRO A 125 4.99 15.52 16.80
N ILE A 126 6.10 14.86 16.48
CA ILE A 126 6.22 13.41 16.50
C ILE A 126 7.45 13.01 17.32
N GLU A 127 7.21 12.14 18.30
CA GLU A 127 8.25 11.64 19.20
C GLU A 127 8.61 10.20 18.83
N TYR A 128 9.90 9.90 18.76
CA TYR A 128 10.45 8.56 18.59
C TYR A 128 11.39 8.26 19.75
N PRO A 129 10.93 7.58 20.81
CA PRO A 129 11.75 7.31 21.99
C PRO A 129 12.92 6.34 21.71
N TYR A 130 12.88 5.64 20.58
CA TYR A 130 13.89 4.66 20.18
C TYR A 130 14.45 5.03 18.81
N ALA A 131 15.77 4.98 18.69
CA ALA A 131 16.50 5.18 17.45
C ALA A 131 17.61 4.13 17.34
N TYR A 132 17.87 3.65 16.14
CA TYR A 132 19.01 2.79 15.84
C TYR A 132 19.82 3.37 14.68
N VAL A 133 21.11 3.58 14.93
CA VAL A 133 22.11 3.96 13.93
C VAL A 133 23.32 3.03 14.07
N ALA A 134 23.94 2.67 12.95
CA ALA A 134 25.15 1.85 12.95
C ALA A 134 26.07 2.26 11.79
N PRO A 135 27.36 1.90 11.84
CA PRO A 135 28.31 2.19 10.77
C PRO A 135 27.85 1.65 9.39
N SER A 136 28.23 2.37 8.35
CA SER A 136 28.00 2.05 6.93
C SER A 136 29.32 1.82 6.20
N ASN A 137 29.31 1.12 5.06
CA ASN A 137 30.48 0.90 4.22
C ASN A 137 30.89 2.10 3.35
N THR A 138 29.99 3.07 3.23
CA THR A 138 30.16 4.28 2.44
C THR A 138 31.35 5.12 2.91
N GLY A 139 32.25 5.42 1.97
CA GLY A 139 33.43 6.25 2.19
C GLY A 139 34.54 5.63 3.05
N ILE A 140 34.41 4.36 3.48
CA ILE A 140 35.50 3.62 4.12
C ILE A 140 36.54 3.23 3.06
N PRO A 141 37.80 3.71 3.14
CA PRO A 141 38.81 3.37 2.14
C PRO A 141 39.09 1.86 2.12
N SER A 142 39.01 1.23 0.95
CA SER A 142 39.34 -0.20 0.80
C SER A 142 40.86 -0.46 0.87
N GLY A 143 41.66 0.52 0.43
CA GLY A 143 43.10 0.38 0.23
C GLY A 143 43.50 -0.22 -1.12
N PHE A 144 42.53 -0.44 -2.02
CA PHE A 144 42.69 -1.00 -3.36
C PHE A 144 42.08 -0.08 -4.43
N ASP A 145 42.46 -0.34 -5.69
CA ASP A 145 41.96 0.34 -6.90
C ASP A 145 40.78 -0.48 -7.44
N LEU A 146 39.60 -0.29 -6.84
CA LEU A 146 38.42 -1.13 -7.09
C LEU A 146 37.70 -0.78 -8.40
N ASN A 147 38.04 0.37 -9.00
CA ASN A 147 37.52 0.82 -10.29
C ASN A 147 38.52 0.64 -11.46
N ASN A 148 39.72 0.12 -11.18
CA ASN A 148 40.80 -0.12 -12.16
C ASN A 148 41.24 1.15 -12.93
N ASP A 149 41.19 2.33 -12.30
CA ASP A 149 41.62 3.59 -12.94
C ASP A 149 43.14 3.85 -12.87
N GLY A 150 43.86 3.00 -12.14
CA GLY A 150 45.31 3.05 -11.95
C GLY A 150 45.74 3.85 -10.72
N THR A 151 44.81 4.32 -9.89
CA THR A 151 45.07 5.02 -8.64
C THR A 151 44.26 4.41 -7.49
N VAL A 152 44.78 4.52 -6.26
CA VAL A 152 44.07 4.08 -5.06
C VAL A 152 43.55 5.31 -4.32
N GLY A 153 42.23 5.39 -4.15
CA GLY A 153 41.51 6.37 -3.34
C GLY A 153 40.37 7.06 -4.07
N GLY A 154 39.60 7.86 -3.33
CA GLY A 154 38.35 8.45 -3.84
C GLY A 154 37.13 7.59 -3.50
N GLY A 155 35.96 8.02 -3.96
CA GLY A 155 34.69 7.37 -3.63
C GLY A 155 34.54 5.98 -4.25
N ASP A 156 34.99 5.80 -5.49
CA ASP A 156 34.83 4.54 -6.24
C ASP A 156 35.69 3.38 -5.71
N ASP A 157 36.72 3.71 -4.93
CA ASP A 157 37.64 2.81 -4.23
C ASP A 157 37.28 2.60 -2.75
N ALA A 158 36.23 3.24 -2.26
CA ALA A 158 35.70 2.94 -0.94
C ALA A 158 34.91 1.61 -0.96
N LEU A 159 34.74 0.99 0.21
CA LEU A 159 33.99 -0.28 0.33
C LEU A 159 32.53 -0.15 -0.12
N GLY A 160 31.97 1.05 0.02
CA GLY A 160 30.86 1.56 -0.77
C GLY A 160 31.11 3.03 -1.10
N PHE A 161 30.53 3.52 -2.20
CA PHE A 161 30.80 4.89 -2.66
C PHE A 161 30.50 5.94 -1.58
N GLY A 162 31.44 6.86 -1.37
CA GLY A 162 31.30 7.97 -0.44
C GLY A 162 32.59 8.79 -0.34
N LEU A 163 32.45 10.07 -0.02
CA LEU A 163 33.57 11.02 0.10
C LEU A 163 34.17 11.04 1.51
N PHE A 164 33.43 10.54 2.51
CA PHE A 164 33.88 10.36 3.88
C PHE A 164 33.13 9.18 4.54
N GLU A 165 33.74 8.59 5.56
CA GLU A 165 33.15 7.48 6.31
C GLU A 165 31.81 7.90 6.93
N GLY A 166 30.76 7.15 6.57
CA GLY A 166 29.41 7.35 7.10
C GLY A 166 28.50 8.23 6.22
N GLN A 167 28.99 8.80 5.11
CA GLN A 167 28.13 9.52 4.17
C GLN A 167 27.00 8.62 3.66
N TYR A 168 25.78 9.12 3.44
CA TYR A 168 24.64 8.31 2.97
C TYR A 168 24.23 7.17 3.93
N GLY A 169 24.43 7.36 5.23
CA GLY A 169 24.03 6.40 6.26
C GLY A 169 22.51 6.21 6.34
N MET A 170 22.09 5.50 7.39
CA MET A 170 20.68 5.18 7.63
C MET A 170 20.33 5.38 9.09
N VAL A 171 19.04 5.57 9.39
CA VAL A 171 18.52 5.56 10.75
C VAL A 171 17.15 4.92 10.82
N VAL A 172 16.95 4.04 11.81
CA VAL A 172 15.60 3.53 12.15
C VAL A 172 15.09 4.30 13.35
N LEU A 173 13.95 4.96 13.20
CA LEU A 173 13.22 5.62 14.28
C LEU A 173 11.98 4.79 14.64
N SER A 174 11.71 4.61 15.92
CA SER A 174 10.57 3.81 16.38
C SER A 174 9.89 4.40 17.61
N ARG A 175 8.55 4.36 17.59
CA ARG A 175 7.70 4.61 18.76
C ARG A 175 7.69 3.43 19.72
N TYR A 176 8.06 2.25 19.21
CA TYR A 176 8.07 0.99 19.93
C TYR A 176 9.50 0.59 20.32
N PRO A 177 9.70 -0.17 21.41
CA PRO A 177 11.03 -0.56 21.85
C PRO A 177 11.78 -1.38 20.79
N ILE A 178 12.97 -0.92 20.41
CA ILE A 178 13.94 -1.71 19.65
C ILE A 178 14.60 -2.73 20.60
N VAL A 179 14.72 -3.98 20.16
CA VAL A 179 15.34 -5.05 20.94
C VAL A 179 16.83 -5.13 20.61
N GLU A 180 17.60 -4.13 21.02
CA GLU A 180 19.01 -3.92 20.61
C GLU A 180 19.90 -5.17 20.72
N ARG A 181 19.74 -5.97 21.78
CA ARG A 181 20.52 -7.20 22.00
C ARG A 181 20.31 -8.29 20.94
N ASP A 182 19.23 -8.20 20.17
CA ASP A 182 18.82 -9.17 19.16
C ASP A 182 18.96 -8.56 17.74
N VAL A 183 19.51 -7.33 17.63
CA VAL A 183 19.82 -6.69 16.35
C VAL A 183 20.97 -7.41 15.66
N ARG A 184 20.86 -7.57 14.34
CA ARG A 184 21.93 -8.17 13.51
C ARG A 184 22.31 -7.20 12.41
N THR A 185 23.61 -7.02 12.21
CA THR A 185 24.15 -6.22 11.11
C THR A 185 24.97 -7.11 10.18
N PHE A 186 24.95 -6.78 8.90
CA PHE A 186 25.71 -7.48 7.86
C PHE A 186 26.58 -6.48 7.09
N GLN A 187 27.21 -5.56 7.82
CA GLN A 187 28.08 -4.55 7.23
C GLN A 187 29.28 -5.25 6.57
N THR A 188 29.91 -6.20 7.25
CA THR A 188 31.21 -6.78 6.87
C THR A 188 31.14 -8.05 6.05
N PHE A 189 29.93 -8.54 5.74
CA PHE A 189 29.72 -9.73 4.92
C PHE A 189 30.36 -9.55 3.53
N LEU A 190 31.24 -10.48 3.12
CA LEU A 190 31.99 -10.37 1.87
C LEU A 190 31.14 -10.79 0.67
N TRP A 191 31.24 -10.07 -0.45
CA TRP A 191 30.44 -10.37 -1.64
C TRP A 191 30.72 -11.79 -2.18
N LYS A 192 32.00 -12.18 -2.21
CA LYS A 192 32.42 -13.53 -2.65
C LYS A 192 31.88 -14.69 -1.81
N ASP A 193 31.44 -14.43 -0.57
CA ASP A 193 30.95 -15.48 0.34
C ASP A 193 29.49 -15.84 0.06
N MET A 194 28.81 -15.04 -0.77
CA MET A 194 27.48 -15.35 -1.29
C MET A 194 27.56 -16.48 -2.34
N PRO A 195 26.81 -17.58 -2.18
CA PRO A 195 26.82 -18.67 -3.14
C PRO A 195 26.30 -18.22 -4.51
N GLY A 196 27.16 -18.34 -5.52
CA GLY A 196 26.84 -17.89 -6.88
C GLY A 196 26.69 -16.37 -6.94
N ALA A 197 27.51 -15.64 -6.19
CA ALA A 197 27.61 -14.18 -6.30
C ALA A 197 27.85 -13.76 -7.75
N LEU A 198 27.18 -12.70 -8.18
CA LEU A 198 27.34 -12.07 -9.49
C LEU A 198 28.57 -11.15 -9.50
N LEU A 199 29.76 -11.72 -9.29
CA LEU A 199 31.00 -10.94 -9.35
C LEU A 199 31.25 -10.45 -10.80
N PRO A 200 31.64 -9.18 -11.01
CA PRO A 200 31.80 -8.59 -12.34
C PRO A 200 32.97 -9.20 -13.13
N ASP A 201 32.81 -9.24 -14.45
CA ASP A 201 33.85 -9.62 -15.43
C ASP A 201 34.67 -8.38 -15.83
N ASP A 202 35.98 -8.52 -16.03
CA ASP A 202 36.77 -7.48 -16.69
C ASP A 202 36.52 -7.52 -18.21
N PRO A 203 35.94 -6.46 -18.82
CA PRO A 203 35.68 -6.45 -20.26
C PRO A 203 36.97 -6.51 -21.12
N ALA A 204 38.15 -6.34 -20.53
CA ALA A 204 39.44 -6.48 -21.18
C ALA A 204 39.95 -7.93 -21.26
N THR A 205 39.35 -8.86 -20.51
CA THR A 205 39.76 -10.27 -20.42
C THR A 205 38.62 -11.22 -20.83
N PRO A 206 38.93 -12.47 -21.19
CA PRO A 206 37.92 -13.50 -21.45
C PRO A 206 37.54 -14.34 -20.21
N GLU A 207 38.23 -14.17 -19.09
CA GLU A 207 37.96 -14.91 -17.86
C GLU A 207 36.72 -14.33 -17.15
N PRO A 208 35.83 -15.15 -16.57
CA PRO A 208 34.68 -14.65 -15.83
C PRO A 208 35.04 -14.32 -14.38
N ALA A 209 34.28 -13.41 -13.77
CA ALA A 209 34.37 -12.97 -12.38
C ALA A 209 35.77 -12.53 -11.96
N ASP A 210 36.47 -11.82 -12.84
CA ASP A 210 37.88 -11.48 -12.71
C ASP A 210 38.17 -9.97 -12.61
N TRP A 211 37.12 -9.13 -12.50
CA TRP A 211 37.28 -7.69 -12.25
C TRP A 211 38.11 -7.40 -10.98
N PHE A 212 37.89 -8.19 -9.93
CA PHE A 212 38.62 -8.08 -8.67
C PHE A 212 39.71 -9.13 -8.57
N THR A 213 40.86 -8.70 -8.06
CA THR A 213 41.94 -9.59 -7.63
C THR A 213 41.54 -10.44 -6.42
N PRO A 214 42.22 -11.57 -6.16
CA PRO A 214 41.97 -12.37 -4.95
C PRO A 214 42.08 -11.58 -3.65
N GLU A 215 43.03 -10.64 -3.57
CA GLU A 215 43.23 -9.76 -2.41
C GLU A 215 42.11 -8.73 -2.24
N GLU A 216 41.57 -8.18 -3.33
CA GLU A 216 40.40 -7.29 -3.29
C GLU A 216 39.15 -8.03 -2.84
N LEU A 217 38.94 -9.25 -3.32
CA LEU A 217 37.84 -10.09 -2.87
C LEU A 217 37.92 -10.47 -1.38
N ASP A 218 39.07 -10.35 -0.71
CA ASP A 218 39.20 -10.50 0.75
C ASP A 218 38.68 -9.27 1.53
N VAL A 219 38.37 -8.16 0.86
CA VAL A 219 37.89 -6.93 1.51
C VAL A 219 36.58 -6.39 0.96
N VAL A 220 36.22 -6.66 -0.30
CA VAL A 220 34.98 -6.17 -0.92
C VAL A 220 33.76 -6.78 -0.23
N ARG A 221 32.96 -5.92 0.40
CA ARG A 221 31.74 -6.26 1.14
C ARG A 221 30.56 -6.35 0.18
N LEU A 222 29.57 -7.20 0.46
CA LEU A 222 28.34 -7.25 -0.32
C LEU A 222 27.58 -5.92 -0.19
N SER A 223 27.21 -5.55 1.04
CA SER A 223 26.50 -4.30 1.33
C SER A 223 27.35 -3.09 0.92
N SER A 224 26.82 -2.18 0.10
CA SER A 224 27.43 -0.88 -0.21
C SER A 224 27.25 0.13 0.91
N LYS A 225 26.12 0.03 1.64
CA LYS A 225 25.88 0.72 2.92
C LYS A 225 25.94 -0.29 4.05
N SER A 226 24.80 -0.92 4.35
CA SER A 226 24.67 -2.04 5.29
C SER A 226 23.30 -2.72 5.12
N HIS A 227 23.17 -3.93 5.66
CA HIS A 227 21.89 -4.59 5.88
C HIS A 227 21.70 -4.75 7.39
N TRP A 228 20.53 -4.34 7.91
CA TRP A 228 20.20 -4.45 9.33
C TRP A 228 18.91 -5.25 9.53
N ASP A 229 18.94 -6.23 10.42
CA ASP A 229 17.74 -6.81 11.02
C ASP A 229 17.55 -6.16 12.40
N VAL A 230 16.54 -5.29 12.51
CA VAL A 230 16.24 -4.50 13.72
C VAL A 230 14.90 -4.97 14.30
N PRO A 231 14.90 -5.84 15.34
CA PRO A 231 13.66 -6.31 15.92
C PRO A 231 12.98 -5.21 16.75
N VAL A 232 11.70 -4.95 16.46
CA VAL A 232 10.85 -3.96 17.16
C VAL A 232 9.72 -4.68 17.89
N ARG A 233 9.49 -4.34 19.16
CA ARG A 233 8.45 -4.97 19.99
C ARG A 233 7.13 -4.21 19.92
N VAL A 234 6.18 -4.74 19.13
CA VAL A 234 4.84 -4.17 18.95
C VAL A 234 3.84 -4.98 19.78
N GLY A 235 3.38 -4.40 20.89
CA GLY A 235 2.54 -5.11 21.85
C GLY A 235 3.27 -6.32 22.47
N ARG A 236 2.83 -7.53 22.14
CA ARG A 236 3.44 -8.79 22.61
C ARG A 236 4.33 -9.45 21.57
N ASP A 237 4.27 -8.97 20.34
CA ASP A 237 4.89 -9.58 19.19
C ASP A 237 6.17 -8.81 18.80
N THR A 238 7.03 -9.47 18.05
CA THR A 238 8.24 -8.87 17.50
C THR A 238 8.08 -8.79 15.99
N VAL A 239 8.25 -7.60 15.44
CA VAL A 239 8.34 -7.37 13.99
C VAL A 239 9.78 -7.02 13.66
N HIS A 240 10.41 -7.79 12.78
CA HIS A 240 11.76 -7.54 12.30
C HIS A 240 11.75 -6.48 11.20
N VAL A 241 12.41 -5.35 11.43
CA VAL A 241 12.59 -4.30 10.42
C VAL A 241 13.88 -4.60 9.67
N LEU A 242 13.75 -5.09 8.43
CA LEU A 242 14.87 -5.47 7.58
C LEU A 242 15.25 -4.26 6.71
N ALA A 243 16.21 -3.48 7.19
CA ALA A 243 16.58 -2.19 6.61
C ALA A 243 17.81 -2.30 5.70
N SER A 244 17.70 -1.78 4.48
CA SER A 244 18.81 -1.68 3.53
C SER A 244 18.76 -0.39 2.71
N HIS A 245 19.90 -0.08 2.10
CA HIS A 245 20.03 0.91 1.03
C HIS A 245 21.07 0.37 0.05
N PRO A 246 20.70 -0.53 -0.88
CA PRO A 246 21.59 -1.07 -1.89
C PRO A 246 22.26 0.02 -2.75
N THR A 247 23.25 -0.35 -3.54
CA THR A 247 23.89 0.57 -4.46
C THR A 247 22.93 0.92 -5.61
N PRO A 248 22.89 2.17 -6.11
CA PRO A 248 22.25 2.47 -7.38
C PRO A 248 22.86 1.63 -8.50
N PRO A 249 22.10 0.98 -9.39
CA PRO A 249 22.59 0.06 -10.42
C PRO A 249 23.19 0.78 -11.64
N THR A 250 23.83 1.93 -11.43
CA THR A 250 24.35 2.79 -12.50
C THR A 250 25.63 3.50 -12.04
N PHE A 251 26.15 4.44 -12.83
CA PHE A 251 27.38 5.21 -12.58
C PHE A 251 28.71 4.44 -12.74
N ASP A 252 28.72 3.34 -13.49
CA ASP A 252 29.89 2.53 -13.81
C ASP A 252 29.97 2.13 -15.30
N GLY A 253 30.93 1.27 -15.64
CA GLY A 253 31.24 0.87 -17.00
C GLY A 253 30.59 -0.45 -17.44
N PRO A 254 31.02 -1.01 -18.59
CA PRO A 254 30.48 -2.27 -19.13
C PRO A 254 30.63 -3.50 -18.23
N GLU A 255 31.46 -3.43 -17.18
CA GLU A 255 31.59 -4.43 -16.13
C GLU A 255 30.33 -4.55 -15.24
N ASP A 256 29.50 -3.50 -15.18
CA ASP A 256 28.23 -3.46 -14.44
C ASP A 256 28.34 -3.88 -12.97
N ARG A 257 29.39 -3.38 -12.30
CA ARG A 257 29.68 -3.71 -10.90
C ARG A 257 28.50 -3.34 -9.99
N ASN A 258 27.88 -2.20 -10.24
CA ASN A 258 26.82 -1.66 -9.42
C ASN A 258 25.49 -2.37 -9.67
N GLY A 259 25.12 -2.66 -10.92
CA GLY A 259 23.92 -3.44 -11.20
C GLY A 259 24.00 -4.86 -10.64
N LEU A 260 25.15 -5.52 -10.81
CA LEU A 260 25.36 -6.87 -10.26
C LEU A 260 25.40 -6.88 -8.72
N ARG A 261 25.98 -5.85 -8.09
CA ARG A 261 26.00 -5.72 -6.63
C ARG A 261 24.61 -5.42 -6.08
N ASN A 262 23.85 -4.50 -6.70
CA ASN A 262 22.47 -4.20 -6.34
C ASN A 262 21.61 -5.48 -6.35
N HIS A 263 21.73 -6.28 -7.41
CA HIS A 263 21.04 -7.56 -7.51
C HIS A 263 21.33 -8.48 -6.32
N ASP A 264 22.59 -8.68 -5.96
CA ASP A 264 22.96 -9.56 -4.85
C ASP A 264 22.63 -8.96 -3.46
N GLU A 265 22.64 -7.63 -3.32
CA GLU A 265 22.15 -6.95 -2.12
C GLU A 265 20.65 -7.20 -1.93
N ILE A 266 19.83 -7.09 -2.98
CA ILE A 266 18.39 -7.39 -2.89
C ILE A 266 18.16 -8.89 -2.63
N ARG A 267 18.89 -9.76 -3.35
CA ARG A 267 18.83 -11.22 -3.16
C ARG A 267 19.17 -11.63 -1.73
N PHE A 268 20.07 -10.91 -1.05
CA PHE A 268 20.42 -11.17 0.33
C PHE A 268 19.17 -11.23 1.22
N TRP A 269 18.22 -10.29 1.06
CA TRP A 269 16.97 -10.31 1.81
C TRP A 269 16.07 -11.48 1.43
N ALA A 270 15.92 -11.79 0.14
CA ALA A 270 15.14 -12.95 -0.32
C ALA A 270 15.67 -14.26 0.28
N ASP A 271 17.00 -14.42 0.33
CA ASP A 271 17.65 -15.57 0.96
C ASP A 271 17.50 -15.54 2.50
N TYR A 272 17.63 -14.37 3.13
CA TYR A 272 17.55 -14.17 4.59
C TYR A 272 16.18 -14.51 5.16
N VAL A 273 15.10 -14.06 4.51
CA VAL A 273 13.73 -14.38 4.89
C VAL A 273 13.37 -15.83 4.55
N THR A 274 14.25 -16.54 3.82
CA THR A 274 14.08 -17.94 3.45
C THR A 274 14.71 -18.92 4.42
N PRO A 275 13.93 -19.59 5.30
CA PRO A 275 14.48 -20.55 6.23
C PRO A 275 15.01 -21.76 5.47
N GLY A 276 16.11 -22.31 5.97
CA GLY A 276 16.59 -23.62 5.53
C GLY A 276 17.92 -23.55 4.82
N ARG A 277 17.98 -23.79 3.50
CA ARG A 277 19.25 -23.83 2.75
C ARG A 277 19.66 -22.47 2.21
N ALA A 278 18.71 -21.64 1.81
CA ALA A 278 18.95 -20.32 1.23
C ALA A 278 19.74 -19.43 2.19
N SER A 279 19.24 -19.22 3.41
CA SER A 279 19.91 -18.38 4.42
C SER A 279 21.16 -18.96 5.10
N ARG A 280 21.62 -20.19 4.82
CA ARG A 280 22.69 -20.86 5.58
C ARG A 280 24.07 -20.21 5.50
N TYR A 281 24.33 -19.53 4.37
CA TYR A 281 25.61 -18.90 4.12
C TYR A 281 25.75 -17.56 4.85
N ILE A 282 24.62 -16.95 5.21
CA ILE A 282 24.56 -15.63 5.83
C ILE A 282 25.18 -15.68 7.22
N VAL A 283 26.09 -14.74 7.47
CA VAL A 283 26.78 -14.54 8.74
C VAL A 283 26.72 -13.06 9.07
N ASP A 284 26.24 -12.70 10.25
CA ASP A 284 26.30 -11.31 10.72
C ASP A 284 27.70 -10.92 11.22
N ASP A 285 27.84 -9.64 11.56
CA ASP A 285 29.09 -9.05 12.04
C ASP A 285 29.57 -9.62 13.39
N ASP A 286 28.66 -10.23 14.18
CA ASP A 286 28.97 -10.94 15.43
C ASP A 286 29.29 -12.43 15.23
N GLY A 287 29.20 -12.93 13.99
CA GLY A 287 29.52 -14.29 13.60
C GLY A 287 28.37 -15.29 13.74
N GLU A 288 27.16 -14.85 14.08
CA GLU A 288 25.96 -15.67 14.10
C GLU A 288 25.48 -15.98 12.66
N ARG A 289 25.06 -17.23 12.45
CA ARG A 289 24.78 -17.80 11.13
C ARG A 289 23.31 -18.09 10.93
N GLY A 290 22.84 -17.88 9.70
CA GLY A 290 21.48 -18.19 9.29
C GLY A 290 20.60 -16.94 9.15
N GLY A 291 19.39 -17.16 8.67
CA GLY A 291 18.38 -16.13 8.45
C GLY A 291 17.22 -16.20 9.43
N LEU A 292 16.10 -15.57 9.07
CA LEU A 292 14.92 -15.52 9.91
C LEU A 292 14.28 -16.90 10.11
N SER A 293 13.64 -17.03 11.27
CA SER A 293 12.81 -18.19 11.56
C SER A 293 11.54 -18.19 10.70
N ARG A 294 10.97 -19.36 10.43
CA ARG A 294 9.78 -19.51 9.57
C ARG A 294 8.54 -18.73 10.02
N ASN A 295 8.45 -18.42 11.31
CA ASN A 295 7.28 -17.75 11.90
C ASN A 295 7.63 -16.33 12.37
N ALA A 296 8.77 -15.78 11.93
CA ALA A 296 9.11 -14.39 12.24
C ALA A 296 8.28 -13.48 11.34
N SER A 297 7.62 -12.50 11.95
CA SER A 297 6.99 -11.38 11.24
C SER A 297 8.07 -10.36 10.90
N PHE A 298 8.08 -9.85 9.68
CA PHE A 298 9.09 -8.91 9.23
C PHE A 298 8.54 -7.91 8.22
N VAL A 299 9.25 -6.80 8.03
CA VAL A 299 9.00 -5.85 6.94
C VAL A 299 10.35 -5.49 6.33
N VAL A 300 10.53 -5.72 5.04
CA VAL A 300 11.70 -5.20 4.30
C VAL A 300 11.44 -3.74 3.98
N VAL A 301 12.36 -2.87 4.35
CA VAL A 301 12.22 -1.42 4.20
C VAL A 301 13.49 -0.80 3.61
N GLY A 302 13.31 0.16 2.71
CA GLY A 302 14.40 0.98 2.19
C GLY A 302 14.24 1.35 0.73
N ASP A 303 15.03 2.35 0.32
CA ASP A 303 15.39 2.58 -1.07
C ASP A 303 16.21 1.39 -1.59
N GLN A 304 15.57 0.51 -2.38
CA GLN A 304 16.21 -0.66 -2.99
C GLN A 304 16.92 -0.31 -4.31
N ASN A 305 16.77 0.91 -4.81
CA ASN A 305 17.34 1.38 -6.07
C ASN A 305 17.00 0.51 -7.29
N ALA A 306 15.87 -0.20 -7.24
CA ALA A 306 15.48 -1.15 -8.26
C ALA A 306 14.00 -1.01 -8.59
N ASP A 307 13.73 -0.62 -9.83
CA ASP A 307 12.39 -0.57 -10.40
C ASP A 307 12.10 -1.88 -11.16
N PRO A 308 10.87 -2.42 -11.08
CA PRO A 308 10.54 -3.71 -11.71
C PRO A 308 10.52 -3.68 -13.25
N LEU A 309 10.33 -2.52 -13.88
CA LEU A 309 10.03 -2.43 -15.32
C LEU A 309 10.90 -1.41 -16.09
N ASP A 310 11.23 -0.28 -15.46
CA ASP A 310 11.76 0.92 -16.12
C ASP A 310 13.19 1.30 -15.67
N GLY A 311 13.70 0.63 -14.63
CA GLY A 311 15.05 0.87 -14.09
C GLY A 311 16.17 0.07 -14.77
N ASP A 312 17.41 0.41 -14.43
CA ASP A 312 18.63 -0.20 -14.98
C ASP A 312 19.09 -1.46 -14.19
N SER A 313 18.25 -2.02 -13.32
CA SER A 313 18.63 -3.18 -12.49
C SER A 313 18.88 -4.44 -13.32
N VAL A 314 19.92 -5.18 -12.95
CA VAL A 314 20.23 -6.48 -13.57
C VAL A 314 19.17 -7.51 -13.22
N ASP A 315 18.72 -8.27 -14.23
CA ASP A 315 17.86 -9.45 -14.09
C ASP A 315 16.59 -9.22 -13.25
N ALA A 316 15.99 -8.02 -13.40
CA ALA A 316 14.81 -7.58 -12.64
C ALA A 316 15.00 -7.81 -11.12
N ALA A 317 16.12 -7.34 -10.58
CA ALA A 317 16.59 -7.64 -9.23
C ALA A 317 15.51 -7.57 -8.14
N ILE A 318 14.61 -6.59 -8.19
CA ILE A 318 13.55 -6.40 -7.19
C ILE A 318 12.49 -7.50 -7.19
N ASP A 319 12.25 -8.18 -8.32
CA ASP A 319 11.26 -9.26 -8.43
C ASP A 319 11.61 -10.43 -7.50
N GLN A 320 12.87 -10.57 -7.11
CA GLN A 320 13.30 -11.52 -6.07
C GLN A 320 12.58 -11.33 -4.74
N LEU A 321 12.12 -10.10 -4.43
CA LEU A 321 11.30 -9.76 -3.27
C LEU A 321 9.81 -9.69 -3.63
N LEU A 322 9.44 -9.08 -4.77
CA LEU A 322 8.03 -8.88 -5.13
C LEU A 322 7.31 -10.21 -5.41
N ASP A 323 7.96 -11.15 -6.09
CA ASP A 323 7.42 -12.48 -6.36
C ASP A 323 7.61 -13.46 -5.18
N HIS A 324 8.22 -12.99 -4.09
CA HIS A 324 8.61 -13.85 -3.01
C HIS A 324 7.39 -14.37 -2.22
N ARG A 325 7.24 -15.70 -2.13
CA ARG A 325 6.05 -16.37 -1.54
C ARG A 325 5.72 -16.05 -0.07
N TRP A 326 6.59 -15.34 0.65
CA TRP A 326 6.38 -14.94 2.04
C TRP A 326 6.28 -13.43 2.21
N ILE A 327 6.42 -12.68 1.14
CA ILE A 327 6.29 -11.24 1.10
C ILE A 327 4.95 -10.91 0.45
N THR A 328 4.36 -9.80 0.87
CA THR A 328 3.25 -9.15 0.21
C THR A 328 3.77 -7.84 -0.37
N ASP A 329 3.58 -7.62 -1.67
CA ASP A 329 3.73 -6.29 -2.25
C ASP A 329 2.43 -5.50 -2.03
N PRO A 330 2.46 -4.38 -1.26
CA PRO A 330 1.28 -3.59 -1.00
C PRO A 330 0.92 -2.62 -2.13
N LEU A 331 1.74 -2.49 -3.19
CA LEU A 331 1.51 -1.61 -4.34
C LEU A 331 1.04 -0.19 -3.95
N PRO A 332 1.83 0.55 -3.15
CA PRO A 332 1.44 1.89 -2.71
C PRO A 332 1.33 2.84 -3.91
N THR A 333 0.25 3.62 -3.97
CA THR A 333 0.00 4.55 -5.08
C THR A 333 0.03 6.02 -4.66
N SER A 334 0.12 6.91 -5.65
CA SER A 334 -0.20 8.33 -5.49
C SER A 334 -0.62 9.03 -6.79
N ASP A 335 -1.66 9.85 -6.71
CA ASP A 335 -2.10 10.74 -7.81
C ASP A 335 -1.04 11.75 -8.23
N GLY A 336 -0.22 12.25 -7.30
CA GLY A 336 0.81 13.23 -7.65
C GLY A 336 2.00 12.63 -8.41
N ALA A 337 2.20 11.32 -8.30
CA ALA A 337 3.18 10.60 -9.13
C ALA A 337 2.72 10.55 -10.60
N VAL A 338 1.43 10.22 -10.82
CA VAL A 338 0.78 10.28 -12.15
C VAL A 338 0.84 11.69 -12.74
N GLU A 339 0.52 12.72 -11.95
CA GLU A 339 0.59 14.11 -12.39
C GLU A 339 2.04 14.50 -12.76
N ALA A 340 3.03 14.15 -11.93
CA ALA A 340 4.43 14.44 -12.17
C ALA A 340 4.93 13.78 -13.46
N ALA A 341 4.70 12.48 -13.63
CA ALA A 341 5.09 11.73 -14.83
C ALA A 341 4.50 12.37 -16.11
N SER A 342 3.22 12.77 -16.06
CA SER A 342 2.55 13.46 -17.18
C SER A 342 3.12 14.85 -17.46
N LEU A 343 3.47 15.63 -16.44
CA LEU A 343 3.95 17.01 -16.61
C LEU A 343 5.39 17.04 -17.12
N GLN A 344 6.25 16.15 -16.63
CA GLN A 344 7.65 16.06 -17.00
C GLN A 344 7.82 15.46 -18.41
N GLY A 345 7.02 14.46 -18.74
CA GLY A 345 7.14 13.74 -20.00
C GLY A 345 8.53 13.09 -20.13
N GLY A 346 9.16 13.18 -21.31
CA GLY A 346 10.52 12.67 -21.50
C GLY A 346 10.59 11.15 -21.33
N ALA A 347 11.48 10.69 -20.43
CA ALA A 347 11.66 9.26 -20.15
C ALA A 347 10.34 8.62 -19.68
N ASN A 348 9.58 9.32 -18.82
CA ASN A 348 8.28 8.88 -18.32
C ASN A 348 7.28 8.51 -19.42
N THR A 349 7.36 9.13 -20.61
CA THR A 349 6.43 8.80 -21.72
C THR A 349 6.73 7.45 -22.38
N ALA A 350 7.91 6.89 -22.14
CA ALA A 350 8.36 5.61 -22.65
C ALA A 350 8.34 4.50 -21.58
N HIS A 351 8.00 4.82 -20.33
CA HIS A 351 7.92 3.85 -19.24
C HIS A 351 6.76 2.87 -19.46
N ALA A 352 6.98 1.64 -19.04
CA ALA A 352 6.01 0.55 -19.11
C ALA A 352 5.22 0.40 -17.80
N GLY A 353 5.81 0.76 -16.66
CA GLY A 353 5.16 0.78 -15.36
C GLY A 353 4.06 1.82 -15.27
N ASP A 354 3.07 1.56 -14.41
CA ASP A 354 2.07 2.56 -14.07
C ASP A 354 2.72 3.63 -13.17
N PRO A 355 2.73 4.91 -13.58
CA PRO A 355 3.34 5.99 -12.80
C PRO A 355 2.68 6.19 -11.44
N ALA A 356 1.49 5.64 -11.19
CA ALA A 356 0.90 5.66 -9.86
C ALA A 356 1.80 5.00 -8.81
N TYR A 357 2.65 4.04 -9.21
CA TYR A 357 3.56 3.30 -8.33
C TYR A 357 4.93 3.97 -8.15
N ASP A 358 5.21 5.09 -8.81
CA ASP A 358 6.51 5.77 -8.68
C ASP A 358 6.72 6.32 -7.27
N THR A 359 7.93 6.15 -6.75
CA THR A 359 8.33 6.60 -5.41
C THR A 359 9.47 7.62 -5.43
N ALA A 360 10.11 7.82 -6.58
CA ALA A 360 11.22 8.74 -6.75
C ALA A 360 11.09 9.52 -8.07
N ASP A 361 11.61 10.74 -8.07
CA ASP A 361 11.61 11.68 -9.18
C ASP A 361 13.05 12.09 -9.51
N PHE A 362 13.63 11.49 -10.55
CA PHE A 362 14.98 11.83 -11.03
C PHE A 362 14.98 12.95 -12.09
N ALA A 363 13.95 13.82 -12.03
CA ALA A 363 13.71 14.98 -12.89
C ALA A 363 13.48 14.65 -14.38
N ASP A 364 13.38 15.69 -15.23
CA ASP A 364 13.00 15.59 -16.66
C ASP A 364 14.04 14.89 -17.57
N THR A 365 15.05 14.24 -16.99
CA THR A 365 16.08 13.48 -17.72
C THR A 365 15.97 11.99 -17.39
N ALA A 366 16.57 11.12 -18.22
CA ALA A 366 16.66 9.70 -17.87
C ALA A 366 17.32 9.53 -16.47
N PRO A 367 16.78 8.66 -15.61
CA PRO A 367 15.75 7.67 -15.91
C PRO A 367 14.30 8.17 -15.83
N GLY A 368 14.01 9.37 -15.32
CA GLY A 368 12.64 9.82 -15.05
C GLY A 368 12.17 9.38 -13.66
N ASN A 369 10.88 9.17 -13.49
CA ASN A 369 10.30 8.69 -12.24
C ASN A 369 10.36 7.16 -12.18
N LEU A 370 10.63 6.62 -11.00
CA LEU A 370 10.78 5.18 -10.79
C LEU A 370 10.17 4.77 -9.44
N ARG A 371 9.82 3.50 -9.32
CA ARG A 371 9.54 2.81 -8.06
C ARG A 371 10.84 2.27 -7.47
N ALA A 372 11.48 3.03 -6.58
CA ALA A 372 12.76 2.68 -5.97
C ALA A 372 12.65 2.32 -4.47
N ASP A 373 11.61 2.78 -3.79
CA ASP A 373 11.44 2.70 -2.34
C ASP A 373 10.35 1.68 -1.96
N TYR A 374 10.66 0.83 -0.99
CA TYR A 374 9.82 -0.32 -0.68
C TYR A 374 9.55 -0.47 0.81
N VAL A 375 8.31 -0.87 1.12
CA VAL A 375 7.87 -1.35 2.44
C VAL A 375 7.13 -2.66 2.20
N LEU A 376 7.81 -3.79 2.39
CA LEU A 376 7.35 -5.11 1.99
C LEU A 376 7.13 -6.00 3.21
N PRO A 377 5.90 -6.07 3.75
CA PRO A 377 5.60 -6.89 4.91
C PRO A 377 5.60 -8.39 4.58
N SER A 378 5.86 -9.20 5.61
CA SER A 378 5.64 -10.64 5.56
C SER A 378 4.14 -10.96 5.48
N ARG A 379 3.76 -12.05 4.81
CA ARG A 379 2.35 -12.39 4.54
C ARG A 379 1.45 -12.56 5.77
N ASP A 380 2.03 -12.79 6.95
CA ASP A 380 1.27 -12.84 8.21
C ASP A 380 0.92 -11.45 8.75
N LEU A 381 1.63 -10.41 8.32
CA LEU A 381 1.30 -9.02 8.61
C LEU A 381 0.34 -8.52 7.53
N ARG A 382 -0.94 -8.48 7.89
CA ARG A 382 -2.00 -8.04 6.97
C ARG A 382 -1.84 -6.55 6.64
N VAL A 383 -1.80 -6.24 5.36
CA VAL A 383 -1.84 -4.86 4.83
C VAL A 383 -3.28 -4.34 4.97
N ARG A 384 -3.44 -3.18 5.59
CA ARG A 384 -4.72 -2.46 5.67
C ARG A 384 -4.81 -1.34 4.65
N ASP A 385 -3.70 -0.66 4.43
CA ASP A 385 -3.60 0.52 3.59
C ASP A 385 -2.12 0.76 3.26
N ALA A 386 -1.84 1.43 2.15
CA ALA A 386 -0.50 1.78 1.72
C ALA A 386 -0.53 2.99 0.79
N GLY A 387 0.53 3.77 0.78
CA GLY A 387 0.59 4.93 -0.10
C GLY A 387 1.96 5.58 -0.19
N VAL A 388 2.07 6.46 -1.18
CA VAL A 388 3.23 7.33 -1.39
C VAL A 388 2.82 8.76 -1.03
N PHE A 389 3.58 9.43 -0.16
CA PHE A 389 3.36 10.85 0.12
C PHE A 389 3.86 11.70 -1.05
N TRP A 390 3.04 11.79 -2.10
CA TRP A 390 3.29 12.62 -3.27
C TRP A 390 2.01 13.37 -3.67
N PRO A 391 1.63 14.42 -2.94
CA PRO A 391 0.38 15.14 -3.22
C PRO A 391 0.44 15.87 -4.57
N VAL A 392 -0.71 15.93 -5.26
CA VAL A 392 -0.90 16.70 -6.50
C VAL A 392 -0.67 18.20 -6.29
N ALA A 393 -0.31 18.94 -7.34
CA ALA A 393 0.03 20.35 -7.30
C ALA A 393 -1.09 21.25 -6.76
N ALA A 394 -2.34 20.82 -6.87
CA ALA A 394 -3.50 21.53 -6.30
C ALA A 394 -3.57 21.44 -4.77
N ASP A 395 -2.98 20.41 -4.17
CA ASP A 395 -2.91 20.24 -2.72
C ASP A 395 -1.86 21.21 -2.13
N PRO A 396 -2.19 21.99 -1.08
CA PRO A 396 -1.24 22.86 -0.41
C PRO A 396 0.03 22.17 0.14
N LEU A 397 0.00 20.86 0.35
CA LEU A 397 1.12 20.03 0.80
C LEU A 397 2.08 19.67 -0.33
N SER A 398 1.74 19.91 -1.60
CA SER A 398 2.67 19.77 -2.73
C SER A 398 3.94 20.61 -2.57
N ARG A 399 3.91 21.68 -1.76
CA ARG A 399 5.12 22.44 -1.41
C ARG A 399 6.19 21.62 -0.67
N LEU A 400 5.83 20.46 -0.10
CA LEU A 400 6.73 19.60 0.67
C LEU A 400 7.51 18.63 -0.21
N THR A 401 6.94 18.22 -1.34
CA THR A 401 7.58 17.36 -2.34
C THR A 401 8.12 18.18 -3.51
N GLY A 402 7.33 19.16 -3.97
CA GLY A 402 7.71 20.17 -4.95
C GLY A 402 8.08 19.58 -6.32
N VAL A 403 8.81 20.39 -7.09
CA VAL A 403 9.48 20.00 -8.33
C VAL A 403 10.96 20.35 -8.21
N PHE A 404 11.80 19.81 -9.08
CA PHE A 404 13.25 20.07 -9.03
C PHE A 404 13.60 21.59 -9.07
N PRO A 405 14.48 22.10 -8.19
CA PRO A 405 15.14 21.38 -7.09
C PRO A 405 14.16 21.11 -5.94
N PHE A 406 14.12 19.85 -5.49
CA PHE A 406 13.15 19.41 -4.51
C PHE A 406 13.37 20.06 -3.13
N PRO A 407 12.31 20.52 -2.45
CA PRO A 407 12.38 21.08 -1.10
C PRO A 407 12.74 20.06 -0.01
N SER A 408 12.42 18.78 -0.20
CA SER A 408 12.74 17.69 0.74
C SER A 408 13.78 16.74 0.16
N SER A 409 13.37 15.88 -0.77
CA SER A 409 14.19 14.85 -1.43
C SER A 409 13.67 14.61 -2.85
N ASP A 410 14.49 14.02 -3.70
CA ASP A 410 14.09 13.39 -4.97
C ASP A 410 13.25 12.12 -4.75
N HIS A 411 13.36 11.48 -3.58
CA HIS A 411 12.48 10.37 -3.18
C HIS A 411 11.24 10.87 -2.43
N ARG A 412 10.27 9.97 -2.25
CA ARG A 412 9.00 10.22 -1.54
C ARG A 412 8.87 9.23 -0.39
N LEU A 413 8.18 9.66 0.67
CA LEU A 413 7.90 8.77 1.79
C LEU A 413 6.88 7.71 1.35
N VAL A 414 7.25 6.44 1.51
CA VAL A 414 6.38 5.28 1.26
C VAL A 414 5.97 4.69 2.61
N TRP A 415 4.69 4.40 2.79
CA TRP A 415 4.16 3.87 4.05
C TRP A 415 3.16 2.73 3.82
N VAL A 416 3.05 1.85 4.81
CA VAL A 416 2.11 0.74 4.87
C VAL A 416 1.54 0.64 6.27
N ASP A 417 0.22 0.54 6.36
CA ASP A 417 -0.50 0.23 7.59
C ASP A 417 -0.72 -1.27 7.74
N LEU A 418 -0.30 -1.81 8.88
CA LEU A 418 -0.35 -3.24 9.16
C LEU A 418 -1.28 -3.57 10.32
N GLY A 419 -2.07 -4.63 10.16
CA GLY A 419 -2.84 -5.31 11.20
C GLY A 419 -4.24 -5.77 10.75
N ASP A 420 -5.01 -6.32 11.67
CA ASP A 420 -6.40 -6.77 11.42
C ASP A 420 -7.32 -5.62 11.02
N PRO A 421 -8.12 -5.70 9.94
CA PRO A 421 -9.02 -4.63 9.54
C PRO A 421 -9.91 -4.20 10.71
N VAL A 422 -10.12 -2.90 10.80
CA VAL A 422 -11.10 -2.37 11.73
C VAL A 422 -12.46 -2.84 11.24
N LEU A 423 -13.29 -3.34 12.14
CA LEU A 423 -14.65 -3.75 11.82
C LEU A 423 -15.56 -2.93 12.72
N GLY A 424 -16.56 -2.29 12.11
CA GLY A 424 -17.61 -1.58 12.82
C GLY A 424 -18.52 -2.55 13.58
N GLU A 425 -19.47 -1.99 14.32
CA GLU A 425 -20.58 -2.79 14.86
C GLU A 425 -21.53 -3.14 13.70
N PRO A 426 -21.92 -4.42 13.54
CA PRO A 426 -22.68 -4.85 12.37
C PRO A 426 -24.09 -4.24 12.33
N LEU A 427 -24.33 -3.41 11.32
CA LEU A 427 -25.60 -2.77 10.99
C LEU A 427 -26.38 -3.68 10.02
N ALA A 428 -27.32 -4.45 10.56
CA ALA A 428 -28.08 -5.46 9.81
C ALA A 428 -28.90 -4.89 8.63
N GLN A 429 -29.22 -3.59 8.64
CA GLN A 429 -29.97 -2.92 7.57
C GLN A 429 -29.11 -2.20 6.54
N ALA A 430 -27.79 -2.13 6.71
CA ALA A 430 -26.93 -1.31 5.86
C ALA A 430 -26.44 -2.08 4.63
N HIS A 431 -26.61 -1.48 3.45
CA HIS A 431 -26.09 -2.00 2.18
C HIS A 431 -25.30 -0.96 1.39
N ALA A 432 -24.03 -1.28 1.14
CA ALA A 432 -23.11 -0.45 0.39
C ALA A 432 -23.34 -0.72 -1.09
N HIS A 433 -23.90 0.28 -1.76
CA HIS A 433 -24.11 0.28 -3.19
C HIS A 433 -22.83 0.75 -3.88
N ASN A 434 -22.57 0.22 -5.07
CA ASN A 434 -21.34 0.51 -5.81
C ASN A 434 -20.06 0.40 -4.94
N ASP A 435 -19.97 -0.61 -4.07
CA ASP A 435 -18.91 -0.69 -3.05
C ASP A 435 -17.49 -0.68 -3.65
N TYR A 436 -17.37 -1.14 -4.90
CA TYR A 436 -16.14 -1.12 -5.69
C TYR A 436 -15.70 0.27 -6.18
N GLU A 437 -16.48 1.33 -5.94
CA GLU A 437 -16.12 2.72 -6.23
C GLU A 437 -15.50 3.44 -5.02
N HIS A 438 -15.49 2.80 -3.84
CA HIS A 438 -14.78 3.31 -2.67
C HIS A 438 -13.27 3.08 -2.76
N ASP A 439 -12.51 3.86 -1.98
CA ASP A 439 -11.05 3.83 -1.96
C ASP A 439 -10.54 2.44 -1.56
N ARG A 440 -11.17 1.81 -0.55
CA ARG A 440 -10.88 0.44 -0.13
C ARG A 440 -12.16 -0.40 -0.20
N PRO A 441 -12.48 -0.99 -1.38
CA PRO A 441 -13.64 -1.88 -1.55
C PRO A 441 -13.67 -2.96 -0.47
N LEU A 442 -14.88 -3.34 -0.06
CA LEU A 442 -15.21 -4.18 1.09
C LEU A 442 -14.85 -3.57 2.45
N TYR A 443 -13.62 -3.08 2.63
CA TYR A 443 -13.11 -2.67 3.93
C TYR A 443 -13.77 -1.40 4.46
N ASP A 444 -13.97 -0.38 3.62
CA ASP A 444 -14.65 0.85 4.05
C ASP A 444 -16.08 0.54 4.53
N ALA A 445 -16.81 -0.29 3.79
CA ALA A 445 -18.13 -0.76 4.21
C ALA A 445 -18.08 -1.55 5.53
N LEU A 446 -17.12 -2.46 5.69
CA LEU A 446 -16.96 -3.24 6.92
C LEU A 446 -16.58 -2.38 8.15
N GLU A 447 -15.77 -1.34 7.93
CA GLU A 447 -15.40 -0.38 8.97
C GLU A 447 -16.61 0.41 9.46
N HIS A 448 -17.54 0.75 8.56
CA HIS A 448 -18.83 1.38 8.86
C HIS A 448 -19.93 0.39 9.28
N GLY A 449 -19.60 -0.88 9.53
CA GLY A 449 -20.54 -1.87 10.04
C GLY A 449 -21.51 -2.45 9.01
N PHE A 450 -21.34 -2.18 7.72
CA PHE A 450 -22.26 -2.67 6.68
C PHE A 450 -22.26 -4.19 6.58
N THR A 451 -23.43 -4.78 6.39
CA THR A 451 -23.61 -6.25 6.35
C THR A 451 -23.95 -6.77 4.95
N SER A 452 -24.02 -5.88 3.96
CA SER A 452 -24.27 -6.20 2.55
C SER A 452 -23.48 -5.25 1.63
N VAL A 453 -22.79 -5.77 0.63
CA VAL A 453 -22.07 -4.98 -0.41
C VAL A 453 -22.50 -5.40 -1.81
N GLU A 454 -22.33 -4.53 -2.80
CA GLU A 454 -22.62 -4.79 -4.22
C GLU A 454 -21.37 -4.71 -5.10
N ALA A 455 -21.22 -5.68 -6.02
CA ALA A 455 -20.18 -5.70 -7.05
C ALA A 455 -20.79 -5.84 -8.45
N ASP A 456 -20.46 -4.91 -9.35
CA ASP A 456 -20.82 -4.95 -10.77
C ASP A 456 -19.81 -5.80 -11.55
N VAL A 457 -20.20 -6.99 -12.01
CA VAL A 457 -19.28 -7.99 -12.55
C VAL A 457 -19.41 -8.18 -14.06
N TRP A 458 -18.26 -8.17 -14.72
CA TRP A 458 -18.07 -8.41 -16.15
C TRP A 458 -17.19 -9.63 -16.38
N LEU A 459 -17.65 -10.56 -17.24
CA LEU A 459 -16.80 -11.65 -17.72
C LEU A 459 -15.99 -11.20 -18.94
N VAL A 460 -14.67 -11.10 -18.79
CA VAL A 460 -13.74 -10.69 -19.85
C VAL A 460 -12.60 -11.70 -19.94
N ASP A 461 -12.44 -12.34 -21.10
CA ASP A 461 -11.39 -13.33 -21.37
C ASP A 461 -11.24 -14.48 -20.34
N GLY A 462 -12.30 -14.75 -19.57
CA GLY A 462 -12.34 -15.79 -18.54
C GLY A 462 -12.22 -15.27 -17.11
N GLU A 463 -11.87 -14.00 -16.94
CA GLU A 463 -11.74 -13.32 -15.64
C GLU A 463 -13.01 -12.55 -15.27
N LEU A 464 -13.30 -12.44 -13.97
CA LEU A 464 -14.44 -11.72 -13.41
C LEU A 464 -14.01 -10.32 -12.96
N LEU A 465 -14.02 -9.36 -13.88
CA LEU A 465 -13.62 -7.97 -13.60
C LEU A 465 -14.76 -7.19 -12.95
N VAL A 466 -14.42 -6.19 -12.14
CA VAL A 466 -15.38 -5.36 -11.38
C VAL A 466 -15.30 -3.90 -11.82
N ALA A 467 -16.39 -3.37 -12.37
CA ALA A 467 -16.53 -1.96 -12.74
C ALA A 467 -17.99 -1.61 -13.04
N HIS A 468 -18.36 -0.33 -12.90
CA HIS A 468 -19.70 0.14 -13.28
C HIS A 468 -19.89 0.11 -14.80
N ASP A 469 -18.98 0.78 -15.52
CA ASP A 469 -18.97 0.87 -16.97
C ASP A 469 -17.79 0.09 -17.58
N ALA A 470 -17.99 -0.44 -18.78
CA ALA A 470 -16.97 -1.22 -19.49
C ALA A 470 -15.68 -0.42 -19.81
N VAL A 471 -15.72 0.91 -19.75
CA VAL A 471 -14.55 1.76 -20.01
C VAL A 471 -13.62 1.86 -18.81
N ASP A 472 -14.10 1.52 -17.61
CA ASP A 472 -13.38 1.59 -16.35
C ASP A 472 -12.85 0.21 -15.92
N LEU A 473 -12.90 -0.78 -16.83
CA LEU A 473 -12.38 -2.12 -16.57
C LEU A 473 -10.87 -2.11 -16.42
N ASP A 474 -10.41 -2.59 -15.27
CA ASP A 474 -9.01 -2.75 -14.91
C ASP A 474 -8.73 -4.26 -14.69
N PRO A 475 -7.73 -4.84 -15.39
CA PRO A 475 -7.38 -6.25 -15.22
C PRO A 475 -6.92 -6.63 -13.80
N GLU A 476 -6.51 -5.67 -12.96
CA GLU A 476 -6.11 -5.91 -11.57
C GLU A 476 -7.31 -5.93 -10.60
N ARG A 477 -8.45 -5.36 -11.01
CA ARG A 477 -9.69 -5.24 -10.22
C ARG A 477 -10.66 -6.38 -10.53
N THR A 478 -10.45 -7.51 -9.87
CA THR A 478 -11.26 -8.74 -10.01
C THR A 478 -12.22 -8.95 -8.84
N LEU A 479 -13.25 -9.76 -9.04
CA LEU A 479 -14.15 -10.19 -7.95
C LEU A 479 -13.36 -10.91 -6.86
N GLU A 480 -12.38 -11.72 -7.26
CA GLU A 480 -11.45 -12.44 -6.42
C GLU A 480 -10.63 -11.49 -5.54
N SER A 481 -9.90 -10.55 -6.16
CA SER A 481 -8.99 -9.64 -5.47
C SER A 481 -9.70 -8.64 -4.56
N LEU A 482 -10.87 -8.14 -4.98
CA LEU A 482 -11.61 -7.13 -4.21
C LEU A 482 -12.51 -7.73 -3.12
N TYR A 483 -13.04 -8.94 -3.29
CA TYR A 483 -14.06 -9.48 -2.38
C TYR A 483 -13.78 -10.89 -1.88
N LEU A 484 -13.50 -11.87 -2.76
CA LEU A 484 -13.47 -13.28 -2.35
C LEU A 484 -12.26 -13.61 -1.47
N ASP A 485 -11.07 -13.20 -1.87
CA ASP A 485 -9.84 -13.41 -1.10
C ASP A 485 -9.90 -12.62 0.23
N PRO A 486 -10.23 -11.31 0.24
CA PRO A 486 -10.41 -10.55 1.48
C PRO A 486 -11.42 -11.14 2.48
N LEU A 487 -12.59 -11.61 2.00
CA LEU A 487 -13.61 -12.23 2.84
C LEU A 487 -13.16 -13.59 3.38
N ASP A 488 -12.50 -14.41 2.57
CA ASP A 488 -11.98 -15.70 3.04
C ASP A 488 -10.93 -15.47 4.12
N GLU A 489 -10.04 -14.50 3.95
CA GLU A 489 -9.05 -14.11 4.96
C GLU A 489 -9.66 -13.57 6.25
N LEU A 490 -10.72 -12.75 6.17
CA LEU A 490 -11.46 -12.27 7.34
C LEU A 490 -12.05 -13.41 8.15
N VAL A 491 -12.64 -14.40 7.48
CA VAL A 491 -13.31 -15.53 8.14
C VAL A 491 -12.29 -16.58 8.60
N ARG A 492 -11.17 -16.74 7.90
CA ARG A 492 -10.15 -17.76 8.19
C ARG A 492 -9.56 -17.54 9.59
N GLY A 493 -9.94 -18.41 10.53
CA GLY A 493 -9.51 -18.34 11.93
C GLY A 493 -10.47 -17.61 12.87
N ARG A 494 -11.59 -17.08 12.35
CA ARG A 494 -12.71 -16.49 13.10
C ARG A 494 -13.92 -17.43 13.03
N HIS A 495 -14.78 -17.40 14.05
CA HIS A 495 -15.88 -18.36 14.28
C HIS A 495 -17.01 -18.26 13.24
N ASP A 496 -16.76 -18.69 12.00
CA ASP A 496 -17.74 -18.85 10.92
C ASP A 496 -18.57 -17.59 10.58
N SER A 497 -18.04 -16.38 10.84
CA SER A 497 -18.71 -15.09 10.62
C SER A 497 -17.73 -14.00 10.20
N VAL A 498 -18.19 -13.05 9.37
CA VAL A 498 -17.41 -11.88 8.90
C VAL A 498 -17.14 -10.92 10.06
N TYR A 499 -18.17 -10.62 10.85
CA TYR A 499 -18.05 -9.80 12.06
C TYR A 499 -17.84 -10.70 13.29
N PRO A 500 -16.84 -10.41 14.15
CA PRO A 500 -16.62 -11.19 15.37
C PRO A 500 -17.87 -11.23 16.26
N ARG A 501 -18.34 -12.45 16.58
CA ARG A 501 -19.51 -12.69 17.46
C ARG A 501 -20.86 -12.24 16.90
N TRP A 502 -20.93 -11.83 15.63
CA TRP A 502 -22.18 -11.62 14.93
C TRP A 502 -22.74 -12.95 14.41
N ASP A 503 -24.02 -13.20 14.60
CA ASP A 503 -24.71 -14.43 14.20
C ASP A 503 -25.44 -14.31 12.85
N GLY A 504 -25.31 -13.17 12.17
CA GLY A 504 -25.85 -12.94 10.84
C GLY A 504 -24.98 -13.53 9.71
N THR A 505 -25.50 -13.41 8.49
CA THR A 505 -24.81 -13.80 7.26
C THR A 505 -24.59 -12.55 6.41
N PHE A 506 -23.33 -12.27 6.10
CA PHE A 506 -22.96 -11.14 5.24
C PHE A 506 -23.46 -11.38 3.82
N GLN A 507 -23.98 -10.36 3.14
CA GLN A 507 -24.44 -10.49 1.75
C GLN A 507 -23.43 -9.89 0.77
N LEU A 508 -23.01 -10.69 -0.21
CA LEU A 508 -22.32 -10.20 -1.41
C LEU A 508 -23.32 -10.22 -2.57
N LEU A 509 -23.80 -9.05 -2.97
CA LEU A 509 -24.68 -8.91 -4.13
C LEU A 509 -23.81 -8.77 -5.39
N ILE A 510 -23.95 -9.72 -6.32
CA ILE A 510 -23.15 -9.78 -7.55
C ILE A 510 -24.05 -9.42 -8.72
N ASP A 511 -23.92 -8.22 -9.28
CA ASP A 511 -24.74 -7.73 -10.39
C ASP A 511 -24.06 -8.05 -11.73
N ILE A 512 -24.62 -8.99 -12.48
CA ILE A 512 -24.05 -9.44 -13.75
C ILE A 512 -24.33 -8.41 -14.86
N LYS A 513 -23.27 -7.78 -15.40
CA LYS A 513 -23.36 -6.82 -16.52
C LYS A 513 -23.20 -7.46 -17.90
N THR A 514 -22.55 -8.63 -17.98
CA THR A 514 -22.34 -9.39 -19.22
C THR A 514 -23.43 -10.46 -19.44
N GLU A 515 -23.24 -11.34 -20.43
CA GLU A 515 -24.22 -12.40 -20.76
C GLU A 515 -24.46 -13.34 -19.56
N ALA A 516 -25.73 -13.65 -19.30
CA ALA A 516 -26.19 -14.30 -18.07
C ALA A 516 -25.58 -15.67 -17.81
N GLU A 517 -25.64 -16.59 -18.78
CA GLU A 517 -25.29 -18.00 -18.56
C GLU A 517 -23.79 -18.20 -18.35
N SER A 518 -22.98 -17.60 -19.23
CA SER A 518 -21.52 -17.71 -19.18
C SER A 518 -20.94 -17.03 -17.94
N THR A 519 -21.42 -15.84 -17.60
CA THR A 519 -20.94 -15.09 -16.42
C THR A 519 -21.35 -15.78 -15.13
N TYR A 520 -22.60 -16.24 -15.02
CA TYR A 520 -23.05 -17.01 -13.86
C TYR A 520 -22.24 -18.30 -13.66
N ALA A 521 -21.88 -19.01 -14.74
CA ALA A 521 -21.06 -20.21 -14.64
C ALA A 521 -19.64 -19.92 -14.13
N ALA A 522 -19.04 -18.80 -14.54
CA ALA A 522 -17.74 -18.35 -14.03
C ALA A 522 -17.83 -17.95 -12.55
N ILE A 523 -18.87 -17.20 -12.15
CA ILE A 523 -19.13 -16.84 -10.74
C ILE A 523 -19.27 -18.11 -9.89
N GLU A 524 -20.07 -19.09 -10.30
CA GLU A 524 -20.22 -20.35 -9.55
C GLU A 524 -18.91 -21.14 -9.42
N ALA A 525 -18.02 -21.05 -10.40
CA ALA A 525 -16.71 -21.65 -10.32
C ALA A 525 -15.85 -20.95 -9.26
N ALA A 526 -15.74 -19.62 -9.32
CA ALA A 526 -15.02 -18.80 -8.35
C ALA A 526 -15.53 -19.03 -6.92
N LEU A 527 -16.84 -18.90 -6.68
CA LEU A 527 -17.45 -19.17 -5.36
C LEU A 527 -17.18 -20.61 -4.87
N GLY A 528 -17.04 -21.56 -5.80
CA GLY A 528 -16.72 -22.96 -5.51
C GLY A 528 -15.29 -23.19 -5.03
N GLU A 529 -14.34 -22.34 -5.42
CA GLU A 529 -12.97 -22.36 -4.90
C GLU A 529 -12.94 -21.92 -3.43
N HIS A 530 -13.86 -21.03 -3.04
CA HIS A 530 -14.10 -20.53 -1.69
C HIS A 530 -15.29 -21.22 -0.98
N ARG A 531 -15.54 -22.51 -1.27
CA ARG A 531 -16.76 -23.24 -0.82
C ARG A 531 -17.07 -23.23 0.69
N ASP A 532 -16.07 -22.95 1.53
CA ASP A 532 -16.17 -22.96 2.99
C ASP A 532 -16.61 -21.58 3.54
N LEU A 533 -16.49 -20.52 2.71
CA LEU A 533 -16.96 -19.16 2.98
C LEU A 533 -18.47 -18.99 2.73
N PHE A 534 -19.00 -19.65 1.69
CA PHE A 534 -20.34 -19.35 1.17
C PHE A 534 -21.45 -20.28 1.69
N ALA A 535 -22.58 -19.66 2.04
CA ALA A 535 -23.86 -20.34 2.08
C ALA A 535 -24.15 -20.98 0.71
N ARG A 536 -24.75 -22.16 0.70
CA ARG A 536 -24.93 -22.95 -0.53
C ARG A 536 -26.20 -23.77 -0.52
N TYR A 537 -26.78 -23.95 -1.69
CA TYR A 537 -27.87 -24.89 -1.89
C TYR A 537 -27.34 -26.25 -2.35
N SER A 538 -27.85 -27.33 -1.77
CA SER A 538 -27.64 -28.69 -2.28
C SER A 538 -28.87 -29.56 -2.07
N ARG A 539 -29.39 -30.13 -3.17
CA ARG A 539 -30.44 -31.18 -3.18
C ARG A 539 -31.63 -30.85 -2.27
N GLY A 540 -32.19 -29.65 -2.40
CA GLY A 540 -33.38 -29.21 -1.67
C GLY A 540 -33.12 -28.61 -0.29
N ARG A 541 -31.86 -28.36 0.08
CA ARG A 541 -31.50 -27.74 1.36
C ARG A 541 -30.51 -26.60 1.17
N VAL A 542 -30.68 -25.56 1.96
CA VAL A 542 -29.67 -24.50 2.14
C VAL A 542 -28.77 -24.89 3.30
N HIS A 543 -27.48 -24.74 3.10
CA HIS A 543 -26.45 -24.83 4.11
C HIS A 543 -25.94 -23.42 4.36
N ASP A 544 -25.94 -22.99 5.61
CA ASP A 544 -25.46 -21.66 5.97
C ASP A 544 -23.94 -21.58 5.83
N GLY A 545 -23.47 -20.36 5.64
CA GLY A 545 -22.07 -19.98 5.62
C GLY A 545 -21.94 -18.50 5.99
N PRO A 546 -20.72 -18.03 6.32
CA PRO A 546 -20.46 -16.65 6.71
C PRO A 546 -20.97 -15.62 5.69
N VAL A 547 -20.92 -15.95 4.40
CA VAL A 547 -21.34 -15.06 3.30
C VAL A 547 -22.44 -15.72 2.46
N ARG A 548 -23.42 -14.94 2.01
CA ARG A 548 -24.41 -15.34 1.01
C ARG A 548 -24.24 -14.52 -0.26
N ALA A 549 -23.83 -15.19 -1.34
CA ALA A 549 -23.79 -14.59 -2.67
C ALA A 549 -25.21 -14.50 -3.26
N VAL A 550 -25.64 -13.31 -3.66
CA VAL A 550 -26.94 -13.09 -4.29
C VAL A 550 -26.71 -12.51 -5.69
N ILE A 551 -27.20 -13.19 -6.72
CA ILE A 551 -27.01 -12.83 -8.13
C ILE A 551 -28.10 -11.83 -8.54
N SER A 552 -27.66 -10.64 -8.95
CA SER A 552 -28.45 -9.54 -9.53
C SER A 552 -28.10 -9.36 -11.03
N GLY A 553 -28.63 -8.33 -11.67
CA GLY A 553 -28.40 -8.05 -13.09
C GLY A 553 -28.98 -9.11 -14.02
N ASN A 554 -28.15 -9.58 -14.96
CA ASN A 554 -28.49 -10.63 -15.93
C ASN A 554 -28.50 -12.02 -15.27
N ARG A 555 -29.61 -12.38 -14.62
CA ARG A 555 -29.77 -13.62 -13.82
C ARG A 555 -30.41 -14.77 -14.62
N PRO A 556 -29.75 -15.93 -14.79
CA PRO A 556 -30.32 -17.06 -15.52
C PRO A 556 -31.25 -17.93 -14.64
N LEU A 557 -32.49 -17.47 -14.41
CA LEU A 557 -33.44 -18.11 -13.49
C LEU A 557 -33.67 -19.61 -13.75
N GLU A 558 -33.85 -20.01 -15.01
CA GLU A 558 -34.09 -21.42 -15.36
C GLU A 558 -32.91 -22.30 -14.98
N THR A 559 -31.68 -21.85 -15.27
CA THR A 559 -30.43 -22.53 -14.89
C THR A 559 -30.27 -22.62 -13.38
N MET A 560 -30.46 -21.52 -12.65
CA MET A 560 -30.35 -21.48 -11.19
C MET A 560 -31.38 -22.38 -10.50
N ALA A 561 -32.62 -22.39 -11.02
CA ALA A 561 -33.71 -23.22 -10.49
C ALA A 561 -33.49 -24.72 -10.77
N ALA A 562 -32.88 -25.06 -11.91
CA ALA A 562 -32.58 -26.44 -12.28
C ALA A 562 -31.36 -27.03 -11.56
N ALA A 563 -30.50 -26.19 -10.96
CA ALA A 563 -29.26 -26.62 -10.33
C ALA A 563 -29.49 -27.45 -9.05
N ASP A 564 -28.94 -28.67 -9.03
CA ASP A 564 -28.92 -29.53 -7.83
C ASP A 564 -27.94 -29.02 -6.75
N ARG A 565 -26.99 -28.17 -7.14
CA ARG A 565 -25.98 -27.52 -6.31
C ARG A 565 -25.72 -26.12 -6.86
N ARG A 566 -25.69 -25.12 -5.99
CA ARG A 566 -25.28 -23.75 -6.33
C ARG A 566 -24.79 -22.99 -5.10
N TYR A 567 -23.95 -21.97 -5.30
CA TYR A 567 -23.55 -21.02 -4.27
C TYR A 567 -24.37 -19.72 -4.34
N GLY A 568 -24.68 -19.26 -5.54
CA GLY A 568 -25.48 -18.08 -5.81
C GLY A 568 -26.98 -18.29 -5.53
N PHE A 569 -27.60 -17.26 -4.98
CA PHE A 569 -29.04 -17.17 -4.77
C PHE A 569 -29.64 -16.07 -5.65
N TYR A 570 -30.90 -16.20 -6.04
CA TYR A 570 -31.54 -15.29 -6.99
C TYR A 570 -32.05 -14.02 -6.30
N ASP A 571 -31.63 -12.85 -6.77
CA ASP A 571 -32.33 -11.59 -6.46
C ASP A 571 -33.60 -11.52 -7.31
N GLY A 572 -34.78 -11.36 -6.73
CA GLY A 572 -36.04 -11.19 -7.44
C GLY A 572 -36.32 -9.75 -7.87
N ARG A 573 -37.37 -9.53 -8.67
CA ARG A 573 -37.97 -8.20 -8.92
C ARG A 573 -39.39 -8.14 -8.38
N SER A 574 -40.01 -6.95 -8.32
CA SER A 574 -41.40 -6.79 -7.85
C SER A 574 -42.39 -7.69 -8.58
N GLY A 575 -42.18 -7.95 -9.88
CA GLY A 575 -42.99 -8.86 -10.67
C GLY A 575 -42.91 -10.33 -10.25
N ASP A 576 -41.88 -10.73 -9.50
CA ASP A 576 -41.71 -12.07 -8.97
C ASP A 576 -42.43 -12.27 -7.62
N LEU A 577 -42.96 -11.20 -7.02
CA LEU A 577 -43.80 -11.31 -5.83
C LEU A 577 -45.07 -12.09 -6.14
N GLY A 578 -45.27 -13.18 -5.40
CA GLY A 578 -46.39 -14.11 -5.63
C GLY A 578 -46.15 -15.16 -6.72
N SER A 579 -44.93 -15.25 -7.28
CA SER A 579 -44.53 -16.33 -8.21
C SER A 579 -44.55 -17.73 -7.58
N GLY A 580 -44.44 -17.80 -6.24
CA GLY A 580 -44.33 -19.06 -5.48
C GLY A 580 -42.93 -19.69 -5.52
N LEU A 581 -41.92 -18.97 -5.99
CA LEU A 581 -40.52 -19.41 -5.89
C LEU A 581 -40.14 -19.60 -4.41
N PRO A 582 -39.38 -20.64 -4.04
CA PRO A 582 -38.98 -20.81 -2.65
C PRO A 582 -37.85 -19.85 -2.28
N ALA A 583 -37.84 -19.35 -1.04
CA ALA A 583 -36.74 -18.51 -0.52
C ALA A 583 -35.36 -19.20 -0.57
N SER A 584 -35.33 -20.55 -0.64
CA SER A 584 -34.09 -21.30 -0.89
C SER A 584 -33.47 -21.04 -2.27
N LEU A 585 -34.25 -20.52 -3.22
CA LEU A 585 -33.80 -20.02 -4.53
C LEU A 585 -33.73 -18.49 -4.52
N MET A 586 -34.81 -17.81 -4.10
CA MET A 586 -34.94 -16.36 -4.16
C MET A 586 -35.07 -15.76 -2.75
N PRO A 587 -33.97 -15.54 -2.01
CA PRO A 587 -34.01 -15.03 -0.64
C PRO A 587 -34.12 -13.49 -0.55
N LEU A 588 -34.03 -12.79 -1.68
CA LEU A 588 -34.07 -11.33 -1.78
C LEU A 588 -35.01 -10.96 -2.93
N VAL A 589 -35.76 -9.89 -2.77
CA VAL A 589 -36.44 -9.19 -3.86
C VAL A 589 -36.00 -7.74 -3.82
N SER A 590 -35.43 -7.28 -4.92
CA SER A 590 -35.02 -5.88 -5.09
C SER A 590 -35.79 -5.21 -6.23
N ASP A 591 -36.02 -3.90 -6.16
CA ASP A 591 -36.51 -3.16 -7.32
C ASP A 591 -36.03 -1.71 -7.34
N ASN A 592 -36.16 -1.08 -8.51
CA ASN A 592 -35.98 0.36 -8.65
C ASN A 592 -37.12 1.06 -7.91
N TRP A 593 -36.79 1.95 -6.97
CA TRP A 593 -37.76 2.77 -6.24
C TRP A 593 -38.75 3.47 -7.17
N ALA A 594 -38.27 4.03 -8.29
CA ALA A 594 -39.08 4.77 -9.26
C ALA A 594 -40.04 3.90 -10.08
N ASN A 595 -39.91 2.56 -10.06
CA ASN A 595 -40.89 1.67 -10.68
C ASN A 595 -42.18 1.57 -9.85
N LEU A 596 -42.11 1.82 -8.55
CA LEU A 596 -43.19 1.57 -7.60
C LEU A 596 -43.71 2.85 -6.93
N PHE A 597 -42.82 3.81 -6.71
CA PHE A 597 -43.09 5.02 -5.92
C PHE A 597 -42.69 6.28 -6.68
N THR A 598 -43.42 7.36 -6.44
CA THR A 598 -43.10 8.67 -7.03
C THR A 598 -42.55 9.64 -6.00
N TRP A 599 -42.73 9.36 -4.71
CA TRP A 599 -42.20 10.18 -3.63
C TRP A 599 -40.66 10.14 -3.58
N GLN A 600 -40.06 11.32 -3.37
CA GLN A 600 -38.61 11.53 -3.40
C GLN A 600 -38.10 12.10 -2.07
N GLY A 601 -38.77 11.80 -0.96
CA GLY A 601 -38.39 12.31 0.37
C GLY A 601 -38.81 13.75 0.69
N VAL A 602 -39.42 14.46 -0.26
CA VAL A 602 -39.84 15.86 -0.04
C VAL A 602 -41.28 15.92 0.46
N GLY A 603 -41.45 16.47 1.66
CA GLY A 603 -42.76 16.54 2.33
C GLY A 603 -43.24 15.18 2.81
N GLU A 604 -44.47 15.11 3.29
CA GLU A 604 -45.06 13.85 3.77
C GLU A 604 -45.24 12.85 2.63
N MET A 605 -44.82 11.59 2.82
CA MET A 605 -45.06 10.52 1.86
C MET A 605 -46.58 10.36 1.63
N PRO A 606 -47.07 10.33 0.37
CA PRO A 606 -48.47 10.11 0.08
C PRO A 606 -48.98 8.83 0.77
N ALA A 607 -50.06 8.92 1.54
CA ALA A 607 -50.57 7.80 2.34
C ALA A 607 -50.78 6.51 1.53
N GLY A 608 -51.23 6.62 0.26
CA GLY A 608 -51.39 5.45 -0.61
C GLY A 608 -50.06 4.80 -1.05
N GLU A 609 -48.99 5.59 -1.22
CA GLU A 609 -47.65 5.05 -1.49
C GLU A 609 -47.07 4.40 -0.22
N ARG A 610 -47.27 5.01 0.95
CA ARG A 610 -46.89 4.43 2.25
C ARG A 610 -47.58 3.08 2.47
N ASP A 611 -48.90 3.01 2.31
CA ASP A 611 -49.66 1.76 2.42
C ASP A 611 -49.16 0.69 1.43
N ALA A 612 -48.80 1.10 0.21
CA ALA A 612 -48.24 0.20 -0.80
C ALA A 612 -46.85 -0.33 -0.42
N LEU A 613 -45.98 0.51 0.16
CA LEU A 613 -44.66 0.11 0.66
C LEU A 613 -44.79 -0.94 1.77
N HIS A 614 -45.59 -0.67 2.80
CA HIS A 614 -45.80 -1.65 3.88
C HIS A 614 -46.43 -2.95 3.38
N ALA A 615 -47.38 -2.88 2.44
CA ALA A 615 -47.99 -4.07 1.85
C ALA A 615 -46.98 -4.89 1.05
N TYR A 616 -46.08 -4.23 0.30
CA TYR A 616 -45.01 -4.87 -0.46
C TYR A 616 -44.06 -5.63 0.48
N VAL A 617 -43.58 -4.97 1.54
CA VAL A 617 -42.64 -5.56 2.50
C VAL A 617 -43.30 -6.74 3.23
N ALA A 618 -44.53 -6.56 3.73
CA ALA A 618 -45.28 -7.64 4.37
C ALA A 618 -45.45 -8.86 3.45
N GLN A 619 -45.78 -8.63 2.17
CA GLN A 619 -45.93 -9.72 1.20
C GLN A 619 -44.62 -10.46 0.94
N ALA A 620 -43.50 -9.74 0.86
CA ALA A 620 -42.17 -10.32 0.69
C ALA A 620 -41.78 -11.17 1.91
N HIS A 621 -41.93 -10.62 3.13
CA HIS A 621 -41.63 -11.31 4.38
C HIS A 621 -42.51 -12.55 4.60
N ASP A 622 -43.80 -12.50 4.27
CA ASP A 622 -44.71 -13.65 4.32
C ASP A 622 -44.26 -14.80 3.40
N ALA A 623 -43.56 -14.48 2.30
CA ALA A 623 -42.96 -15.44 1.39
C ALA A 623 -41.53 -15.86 1.78
N GLY A 624 -40.95 -15.25 2.82
CA GLY A 624 -39.61 -15.50 3.33
C GLY A 624 -38.50 -14.78 2.57
N TYR A 625 -38.81 -13.71 1.84
CA TYR A 625 -37.84 -12.90 1.11
C TYR A 625 -37.47 -11.66 1.90
N ARG A 626 -36.21 -11.24 1.82
CA ARG A 626 -35.77 -9.91 2.22
C ARG A 626 -36.07 -8.88 1.13
N VAL A 627 -36.11 -7.60 1.49
CA VAL A 627 -36.40 -6.47 0.59
C VAL A 627 -35.26 -5.47 0.53
N ARG A 628 -34.99 -4.97 -0.67
CA ARG A 628 -34.07 -3.85 -0.96
C ARG A 628 -34.68 -2.97 -2.07
N PHE A 629 -34.42 -1.67 -2.03
CA PHE A 629 -34.69 -0.79 -3.17
C PHE A 629 -33.41 -0.08 -3.60
N TRP A 630 -33.25 0.12 -4.91
CA TRP A 630 -32.18 0.94 -5.49
C TRP A 630 -32.77 2.15 -6.22
N ASN A 631 -31.95 3.13 -6.58
CA ASN A 631 -32.40 4.41 -7.14
C ASN A 631 -33.38 5.17 -6.22
N THR A 632 -33.16 5.07 -4.91
CA THR A 632 -33.74 5.97 -3.90
C THR A 632 -33.00 7.32 -3.92
N PRO A 633 -33.61 8.43 -3.46
CA PRO A 633 -32.85 9.65 -3.20
C PRO A 633 -31.69 9.39 -2.23
N ASP A 634 -30.45 9.59 -2.69
CA ASP A 634 -29.25 9.24 -1.92
C ASP A 634 -28.29 10.43 -1.67
N ALA A 635 -28.54 11.57 -2.33
CA ALA A 635 -27.81 12.79 -2.04
C ALA A 635 -28.08 13.26 -0.61
N ALA A 636 -27.01 13.50 0.16
CA ALA A 636 -27.10 13.87 1.56
C ALA A 636 -28.04 15.06 1.82
N GLY A 637 -28.97 14.86 2.75
CA GLY A 637 -29.91 15.88 3.20
C GLY A 637 -31.30 15.34 3.55
N PRO A 638 -32.23 16.24 3.93
CA PRO A 638 -33.49 15.84 4.57
C PRO A 638 -34.39 14.92 3.74
N ALA A 639 -34.27 14.96 2.41
CA ALA A 639 -35.06 14.12 1.53
C ALA A 639 -34.60 12.65 1.58
N ARG A 640 -33.28 12.42 1.53
CA ARG A 640 -32.70 11.09 1.72
C ARG A 640 -33.03 10.54 3.09
N ASP A 641 -32.78 11.32 4.14
CA ASP A 641 -33.02 10.91 5.53
C ASP A 641 -34.51 10.55 5.75
N ALA A 642 -35.44 11.28 5.12
CA ALA A 642 -36.86 10.96 5.14
C ALA A 642 -37.18 9.62 4.44
N VAL A 643 -36.53 9.33 3.31
CA VAL A 643 -36.69 8.03 2.63
C VAL A 643 -36.12 6.90 3.48
N TRP A 644 -34.92 7.05 4.05
CA TRP A 644 -34.34 6.06 4.95
C TRP A 644 -35.25 5.78 6.15
N ALA A 645 -35.83 6.82 6.77
CA ALA A 645 -36.79 6.67 7.85
C ALA A 645 -38.02 5.86 7.43
N GLU A 646 -38.62 6.14 6.26
CA GLU A 646 -39.78 5.39 5.76
C GLU A 646 -39.44 3.94 5.41
N LEU A 647 -38.25 3.68 4.82
CA LEU A 647 -37.79 2.32 4.51
C LEU A 647 -37.59 1.51 5.79
N ARG A 648 -36.96 2.12 6.81
CA ARG A 648 -36.77 1.50 8.12
C ARG A 648 -38.10 1.23 8.82
N ASP A 649 -39.00 2.21 8.86
CA ASP A 649 -40.34 2.08 9.45
C ASP A 649 -41.19 1.00 8.75
N ALA A 650 -40.98 0.82 7.43
CA ALA A 650 -41.62 -0.24 6.67
C ALA A 650 -41.02 -1.63 6.90
N GLY A 651 -39.85 -1.72 7.53
CA GLY A 651 -39.15 -2.98 7.76
C GLY A 651 -38.37 -3.48 6.54
N VAL A 652 -37.93 -2.58 5.65
CA VAL A 652 -37.04 -2.94 4.55
C VAL A 652 -35.72 -3.49 5.11
N ASP A 653 -35.29 -4.65 4.61
CA ASP A 653 -34.18 -5.39 5.20
C ASP A 653 -32.83 -4.75 4.89
N HIS A 654 -32.64 -4.14 3.71
CA HIS A 654 -31.42 -3.43 3.36
C HIS A 654 -31.70 -2.06 2.73
N ILE A 655 -31.18 -1.01 3.35
CA ILE A 655 -31.16 0.37 2.86
C ILE A 655 -29.89 0.55 2.01
N ASN A 656 -30.10 0.90 0.75
CA ASN A 656 -29.07 1.06 -0.26
C ASN A 656 -28.52 2.49 -0.24
N THR A 657 -27.19 2.65 -0.20
CA THR A 657 -26.53 3.97 -0.27
C THR A 657 -25.09 3.88 -0.76
N ASP A 658 -24.60 4.98 -1.32
CA ASP A 658 -23.17 5.24 -1.56
C ASP A 658 -22.53 6.05 -0.39
N ASP A 659 -23.32 6.60 0.55
CA ASP A 659 -22.84 7.36 1.72
C ASP A 659 -22.72 6.49 2.97
N LEU A 660 -21.61 5.75 3.07
CA LEU A 660 -21.34 4.81 4.15
C LEU A 660 -21.43 5.47 5.54
N ALA A 661 -20.68 6.54 5.75
CA ALA A 661 -20.65 7.27 7.03
C ALA A 661 -22.02 7.90 7.37
N GLY A 662 -22.75 8.39 6.36
CA GLY A 662 -24.07 8.97 6.55
C GLY A 662 -25.10 7.94 7.04
N LEU A 663 -25.11 6.73 6.47
CA LEU A 663 -26.05 5.69 6.90
C LEU A 663 -25.65 5.06 8.22
N GLU A 664 -24.36 4.90 8.51
CA GLU A 664 -23.88 4.51 9.85
C GLU A 664 -24.45 5.46 10.92
N ALA A 665 -24.21 6.77 10.76
CA ALA A 665 -24.70 7.77 11.71
C ALA A 665 -26.23 7.75 11.85
N PHE A 666 -26.96 7.55 10.74
CA PHE A 666 -28.43 7.48 10.76
C PHE A 666 -28.97 6.26 11.52
N LEU A 667 -28.29 5.10 11.43
CA LEU A 667 -28.71 3.88 12.11
C LEU A 667 -28.27 3.85 13.58
N ASP A 668 -27.14 4.48 13.92
CA ASP A 668 -26.62 4.57 15.29
C ASP A 668 -27.43 5.52 16.19
N ASP A 669 -27.90 6.65 15.66
CA ASP A 669 -28.60 7.69 16.43
C ASP A 669 -29.93 7.21 17.06
N ASP A 670 -30.51 6.12 16.58
CA ASP A 670 -31.83 5.61 17.01
C ASP A 670 -31.77 4.38 17.93
N ASP A 671 -30.57 3.85 18.24
CA ASP A 671 -30.36 2.84 19.30
C ASP A 671 -30.21 3.47 20.71
N ALA A 672 -30.34 4.81 20.82
CA ALA A 672 -30.32 5.62 22.06
C ALA A 672 -31.73 6.04 22.52
#